data_AF-A0A7V4MPL0-F1
#
_entry.id   AF-A0A7V4MPL0-F1
#
_cell.length_a   1.000
_cell.length_b   1.000
_cell.length_c   1.000
_cell.angle_alpha   90.00
_cell.angle_beta   90.00
_cell.angle_gamma   90.00
#
_symmetry.space_group_name_H-M   'P 1'
#
loop_
_entity.id
_entity.type
_entity.pdbx_description
1 polymer ?
#
loop_
_entity_poly.entity_id
_entity_poly.type
_entity_poly.pdbx_seq_one_letter_code
_entity_poly.pdbx_strand_id
1 'polypeptide(L)'
;MRWYSVGSAWRNLAFSLPLIGALLGLTATVQAQGVYRTLSNARIIAGVGVSGQDNSVNAAGRFVMAESGQQGGVLMGIPAGATKPGSYLTVRIDGGPDPNNTDAGGWDLIFGDDANSQGQWLQQPTVQGNRIVARWTTLPGSSTPAVPPIEVGLVLRLVNDVAVYEFTVINRDTQTHRVALRFASDYNVPNSPDGPVVLGGAGQITQERSFASGSIPATWHAFDSTNTKMVGGPLVPVAGSTAPTTPDRVVFARQTAVTVPLFDVVVDPTFDFVNSGTGDGAAAIFFTDRVLPANDLFPPTYTVVIGPAHSTIDFGARLSAGVDGPFSLQFDSTKTNDPNTAADERLSPNPLTITAFLVNHNTINLSNVQALLSLPQGFQLAEGETARKTAPTLAPDAQATFSWSVVATGAASGRLSYAVSFAADPGGQGVSVVRSIDIPSLPSVGLTGGPFEMVSFPFSFDNPTPSTAFGLSPFEFDLLRWNSQSRLYEAVQFLRPGEGYWIATSKTGLNLTGANPVPLSGDFEIPLRNSWNQIGNPFGLRVRWGDIMVINTDVTDPDYLKPLPVEVASDAQHQWILPTIYRYDTAARRYEWDQDFSTELVPFTGYWVRALKPTISLLIPAPANRSARITTRSSRPSPLWRVQVVATAEGKQVARSHIGVGQTAADGFDLLDVEQPPAMLAGYGLAIERSSWGGRAGLYMQDIQAATPTQKQWTFVVSSPGPDAEVTLSWPDLRNLPRGYELYITDPATGQRRAMRQLSSLRVNTGQTGTRQVVVTAVPRSGGAFRIVNAAVRTRQAGQSATVQFTATQDASVQVQVLSADGRTLRTLSSRDAAAGGTVQMTWDYRDSRGAAVPAGLYTILITGRTADGQSASVPVAHVVTR
;
A
#
# COMPACT_ATOMS: atom_id res chain seq x y z
N MET A 1 -33.94 -60.21 8.57
CA MET A 1 -33.05 -61.12 9.33
C MET A 1 -31.67 -60.47 9.35
N ARG A 2 -31.28 -59.91 10.50
CA ARG A 2 -29.98 -59.24 10.75
C ARG A 2 -28.86 -60.27 10.76
N TRP A 3 -27.65 -59.92 10.31
CA TRP A 3 -26.39 -60.31 10.95
C TRP A 3 -25.35 -59.19 10.80
N TYR A 4 -24.82 -58.75 11.94
CA TYR A 4 -23.69 -57.85 12.19
C TYR A 4 -22.42 -58.70 12.45
N SER A 5 -21.22 -58.23 12.06
CA SER A 5 -19.97 -58.25 12.88
C SER A 5 -18.81 -57.61 12.08
N VAL A 6 -18.17 -56.50 12.48
CA VAL A 6 -17.19 -56.24 13.58
C VAL A 6 -15.77 -56.78 13.30
N GLY A 7 -14.77 -55.89 13.38
CA GLY A 7 -13.36 -56.14 13.76
C GLY A 7 -12.40 -56.34 12.57
N SER A 8 -11.40 -55.50 12.27
CA SER A 8 -10.29 -54.94 13.06
C SER A 8 -8.96 -55.28 12.34
N ALA A 9 -8.30 -54.23 11.84
CA ALA A 9 -6.90 -53.88 12.10
C ALA A 9 -5.71 -54.70 11.53
N TRP A 10 -4.75 -53.93 10.98
CA TRP A 10 -3.33 -54.19 10.68
C TRP A 10 -2.96 -55.12 9.51
N ARG A 11 -2.39 -54.52 8.44
CA ARG A 11 -0.93 -54.54 8.21
C ARG A 11 -0.51 -53.74 6.97
N ASN A 12 0.42 -52.83 7.22
CA ASN A 12 1.27 -52.15 6.24
C ASN A 12 1.91 -53.14 5.26
N LEU A 13 1.83 -52.85 3.96
CA LEU A 13 2.83 -53.25 2.97
C LEU A 13 2.79 -52.25 1.81
N ALA A 14 3.96 -51.69 1.52
CA ALA A 14 4.19 -50.60 0.59
C ALA A 14 3.77 -50.94 -0.84
N PHE A 15 2.94 -50.09 -1.43
CA PHE A 15 2.75 -49.99 -2.87
C PHE A 15 2.95 -48.52 -3.28
N SER A 16 4.15 -48.18 -3.72
CA SER A 16 4.45 -46.91 -4.39
C SER A 16 5.51 -47.13 -5.47
N LEU A 17 5.10 -47.83 -6.53
CA LEU A 17 5.75 -48.01 -7.84
C LEU A 17 4.61 -48.50 -8.73
N PRO A 18 3.90 -47.66 -9.54
CA PRO A 18 4.47 -46.95 -10.68
C PRO A 18 3.72 -45.64 -11.07
N LEU A 19 4.33 -44.45 -10.96
CA LEU A 19 3.79 -43.25 -11.65
C LEU A 19 4.82 -42.51 -12.53
N ILE A 20 6.11 -42.84 -12.42
CA ILE A 20 7.15 -42.35 -13.34
C ILE A 20 7.22 -43.21 -14.61
N GLY A 21 6.73 -44.46 -14.59
CA GLY A 21 6.74 -45.35 -15.75
C GLY A 21 5.84 -44.91 -16.92
N ALA A 22 4.92 -43.97 -16.70
CA ALA A 22 4.01 -43.49 -17.74
C ALA A 22 4.60 -42.38 -18.65
N LEU A 23 5.86 -41.97 -18.43
CA LEU A 23 6.59 -41.00 -19.27
C LEU A 23 7.21 -41.63 -20.55
N LEU A 24 7.11 -42.95 -20.73
CA LEU A 24 7.81 -43.67 -21.81
C LEU A 24 6.91 -43.94 -23.02
N GLY A 25 6.90 -43.01 -23.97
CA GLY A 25 6.53 -43.28 -25.36
C GLY A 25 7.68 -43.98 -26.11
N LEU A 26 7.53 -45.30 -26.30
CA LEU A 26 8.09 -46.23 -27.29
C LEU A 26 9.48 -46.00 -27.96
N THR A 27 10.28 -47.08 -27.86
CA THR A 27 11.39 -47.59 -28.71
C THR A 27 12.80 -46.99 -28.55
N ALA A 28 13.68 -47.76 -27.89
CA ALA A 28 15.02 -48.20 -28.34
C ALA A 28 16.05 -48.28 -27.19
N THR A 29 16.75 -49.43 -27.12
CA THR A 29 17.97 -49.75 -26.34
C THR A 29 17.95 -49.49 -24.83
N VAL A 30 18.12 -50.58 -24.07
CA VAL A 30 18.25 -50.58 -22.59
C VAL A 30 19.54 -49.86 -22.18
N GLN A 31 19.47 -48.54 -22.02
CA GLN A 31 20.38 -47.79 -21.15
C GLN A 31 19.84 -47.87 -19.72
N ALA A 32 20.73 -47.93 -18.73
CA ALA A 32 20.35 -48.02 -17.32
C ALA A 32 19.66 -46.72 -16.86
N GLN A 33 18.32 -46.76 -16.75
CA GLN A 33 17.46 -45.65 -16.35
C GLN A 33 17.90 -45.03 -15.01
N GLY A 34 17.79 -43.70 -14.88
CA GLY A 34 18.10 -42.98 -13.66
C GLY A 34 17.30 -43.46 -12.45
N VAL A 35 17.98 -43.60 -11.30
CA VAL A 35 17.38 -44.01 -10.03
C VAL A 35 17.16 -42.77 -9.16
N TYR A 36 15.90 -42.48 -8.82
CA TYR A 36 15.53 -41.32 -7.99
C TYR A 36 15.02 -41.75 -6.62
N ARG A 37 15.14 -40.84 -5.65
CA ARG A 37 14.47 -40.92 -4.35
C ARG A 37 13.52 -39.74 -4.25
N THR A 38 12.26 -40.04 -3.95
CA THR A 38 11.18 -39.06 -3.98
C THR A 38 10.48 -38.96 -2.64
N LEU A 39 9.97 -37.78 -2.36
CA LEU A 39 8.94 -37.51 -1.36
C LEU A 39 7.68 -37.08 -2.07
N SER A 40 6.53 -37.37 -1.48
CA SER A 40 5.25 -36.88 -1.96
C SER A 40 4.37 -36.42 -0.80
N ASN A 41 3.51 -35.46 -1.07
CA ASN A 41 2.37 -35.12 -0.25
C ASN A 41 1.11 -35.01 -1.14
N ALA A 42 0.03 -34.42 -0.61
CA ALA A 42 -1.21 -34.26 -1.36
C ALA A 42 -1.12 -33.29 -2.56
N ARG A 43 -0.04 -32.52 -2.69
CA ARG A 43 0.10 -31.44 -3.68
C ARG A 43 1.22 -31.69 -4.67
N ILE A 44 2.40 -32.10 -4.21
CA ILE A 44 3.58 -32.27 -5.06
C ILE A 44 4.35 -33.56 -4.73
N ILE A 45 5.16 -33.98 -5.70
CA ILE A 45 6.19 -35.00 -5.62
C ILE A 45 7.51 -34.32 -5.97
N ALA A 46 8.54 -34.43 -5.14
CA ALA A 46 9.88 -33.93 -5.46
C ALA A 46 10.93 -35.01 -5.16
N GLY A 47 12.04 -35.01 -5.90
CA GLY A 47 13.06 -36.02 -5.73
C GLY A 47 14.46 -35.59 -6.13
N VAL A 48 15.41 -36.45 -5.76
CA VAL A 48 16.84 -36.31 -6.02
C VAL A 48 17.33 -37.60 -6.66
N GLY A 49 18.08 -37.49 -7.76
CA GLY A 49 18.71 -38.61 -8.42
C GLY A 49 19.88 -39.18 -7.61
N VAL A 50 19.95 -40.50 -7.53
CA VAL A 50 20.94 -41.27 -6.78
C VAL A 50 22.09 -41.73 -7.69
N SER A 51 21.75 -42.31 -8.84
CA SER A 51 22.69 -42.95 -9.77
C SER A 51 22.01 -43.26 -11.11
N GLY A 52 22.77 -43.70 -12.11
CA GLY A 52 22.24 -44.13 -13.42
C GLY A 52 22.20 -42.98 -14.44
N GLN A 53 21.62 -43.23 -15.61
CA GLN A 53 21.57 -42.24 -16.68
C GLN A 53 20.17 -42.08 -17.25
N ASP A 54 19.78 -40.84 -17.53
CA ASP A 54 18.58 -40.51 -18.30
C ASP A 54 19.02 -39.82 -19.59
N ASN A 55 18.67 -40.40 -20.74
CA ASN A 55 19.03 -39.86 -22.05
C ASN A 55 20.54 -39.55 -22.20
N SER A 56 21.38 -40.47 -21.72
CA SER A 56 22.85 -40.34 -21.68
C SER A 56 23.40 -39.20 -20.81
N VAL A 57 22.58 -38.61 -19.95
CA VAL A 57 23.00 -37.65 -18.92
C VAL A 57 23.00 -38.33 -17.55
N ASN A 58 24.02 -38.08 -16.72
CA ASN A 58 24.05 -38.62 -15.36
C ASN A 58 22.83 -38.12 -14.56
N ALA A 59 22.06 -39.05 -14.00
CA ALA A 59 20.90 -38.74 -13.17
C ALA A 59 21.30 -38.37 -11.74
N ALA A 60 22.48 -38.78 -11.26
CA ALA A 60 22.92 -38.50 -9.91
C ALA A 60 22.94 -36.98 -9.63
N GLY A 61 22.33 -36.57 -8.52
CA GLY A 61 22.25 -35.16 -8.13
C GLY A 61 21.23 -34.31 -8.88
N ARG A 62 20.47 -34.88 -9.83
CA ARG A 62 19.41 -34.18 -10.55
C ARG A 62 18.15 -34.02 -9.69
N PHE A 63 17.55 -32.84 -9.73
CA PHE A 63 16.30 -32.54 -9.03
C PHE A 63 15.12 -32.66 -9.98
N VAL A 64 14.08 -33.35 -9.52
CA VAL A 64 12.83 -33.54 -10.26
C VAL A 64 11.64 -33.13 -9.41
N MET A 65 10.58 -32.64 -10.04
CA MET A 65 9.36 -32.24 -9.37
C MET A 65 8.13 -32.36 -10.28
N ALA A 66 7.01 -32.78 -9.69
CA ALA A 66 5.72 -32.80 -10.35
C ALA A 66 4.58 -32.55 -9.35
N GLU A 67 3.41 -32.16 -9.85
CA GLU A 67 2.17 -32.15 -9.08
C GLU A 67 1.70 -33.57 -8.74
N SER A 68 1.10 -33.74 -7.56
CA SER A 68 0.57 -35.02 -7.08
C SER A 68 -0.81 -35.30 -7.71
N GLY A 69 -0.98 -36.48 -8.31
CA GLY A 69 -2.29 -36.95 -8.79
C GLY A 69 -2.75 -36.44 -10.16
N GLN A 70 -1.93 -35.69 -10.90
CA GLN A 70 -2.24 -35.22 -12.27
C GLN A 70 -1.30 -35.86 -13.30
N GLN A 71 -1.84 -36.44 -14.37
CA GLN A 71 -1.01 -36.85 -15.52
C GLN A 71 -0.52 -35.60 -16.25
N GLY A 72 0.81 -35.41 -16.36
CA GLY A 72 1.42 -34.29 -17.09
C GLY A 72 1.78 -33.04 -16.25
N GLY A 73 1.67 -33.08 -14.92
CA GLY A 73 2.03 -31.95 -14.04
C GLY A 73 3.52 -31.83 -13.73
N VAL A 74 4.42 -31.99 -14.71
CA VAL A 74 5.88 -31.89 -14.49
C VAL A 74 6.24 -30.42 -14.24
N LEU A 75 6.96 -30.16 -13.14
CA LEU A 75 7.42 -28.83 -12.74
C LEU A 75 8.93 -28.67 -12.87
N MET A 76 9.68 -29.77 -12.68
CA MET A 76 11.11 -29.90 -13.02
C MET A 76 11.33 -31.30 -13.61
N GLY A 77 11.77 -31.35 -14.86
CA GLY A 77 11.86 -32.58 -15.64
C GLY A 77 13.10 -33.43 -15.34
N ILE A 78 13.06 -34.70 -15.77
CA ILE A 78 14.26 -35.54 -15.87
C ILE A 78 15.17 -35.03 -17.00
N PRO A 79 16.48 -35.33 -16.96
CA PRO A 79 17.38 -34.99 -18.06
C PRO A 79 16.89 -35.55 -19.40
N ALA A 80 16.91 -34.71 -20.44
CA ALA A 80 16.40 -35.02 -21.78
C ALA A 80 17.49 -35.03 -22.87
N GLY A 81 18.76 -34.89 -22.48
CA GLY A 81 19.93 -34.94 -23.36
C GLY A 81 21.00 -33.93 -22.96
N ALA A 82 22.14 -33.92 -23.65
CA ALA A 82 23.28 -33.06 -23.31
C ALA A 82 22.95 -31.55 -23.31
N THR A 83 22.00 -31.12 -24.14
CA THR A 83 21.52 -29.73 -24.19
C THR A 83 20.39 -29.44 -23.19
N LYS A 84 19.83 -30.47 -22.56
CA LYS A 84 18.79 -30.38 -21.52
C LYS A 84 19.14 -31.28 -20.32
N PRO A 85 20.17 -30.92 -19.54
CA PRO A 85 20.67 -31.76 -18.47
C PRO A 85 19.76 -31.80 -17.23
N GLY A 86 18.62 -31.11 -17.24
CA GLY A 86 17.68 -31.02 -16.12
C GLY A 86 18.11 -30.01 -15.05
N SER A 87 17.45 -30.07 -13.89
CA SER A 87 17.73 -29.20 -12.73
C SER A 87 18.81 -29.79 -11.82
N TYR A 88 19.75 -28.97 -11.34
CA TYR A 88 20.86 -29.40 -10.49
C TYR A 88 21.50 -28.26 -9.69
N LEU A 89 22.31 -28.62 -8.70
CA LEU A 89 23.15 -27.69 -7.94
C LEU A 89 24.61 -27.79 -8.41
N THR A 90 25.22 -26.65 -8.73
CA THR A 90 26.67 -26.54 -8.96
C THR A 90 27.37 -26.01 -7.73
N VAL A 91 28.53 -26.60 -7.42
CA VAL A 91 29.51 -26.14 -6.44
C VAL A 91 30.70 -25.56 -7.19
N ARG A 92 30.92 -24.25 -7.05
CA ARG A 92 32.10 -23.55 -7.56
C ARG A 92 33.11 -23.37 -6.44
N ILE A 93 34.37 -23.71 -6.70
CA ILE A 93 35.47 -23.64 -5.75
C ILE A 93 36.58 -22.77 -6.37
N ASP A 94 37.10 -21.82 -5.61
CA ASP A 94 38.22 -20.93 -5.95
C ASP A 94 38.10 -20.24 -7.32
N GLY A 95 36.88 -19.79 -7.66
CA GLY A 95 36.61 -18.99 -8.85
C GLY A 95 36.19 -19.77 -10.09
N GLY A 96 36.22 -21.11 -10.06
CA GLY A 96 35.87 -21.96 -11.20
C GLY A 96 37.00 -22.06 -12.24
N PRO A 97 36.83 -22.88 -13.30
CA PRO A 97 37.90 -23.16 -14.25
C PRO A 97 38.34 -21.90 -15.03
N ASP A 98 39.64 -21.62 -15.09
CA ASP A 98 40.19 -20.54 -15.92
C ASP A 98 40.40 -21.06 -17.36
N PRO A 99 39.69 -20.50 -18.37
CA PRO A 99 39.81 -20.94 -19.76
C PRO A 99 41.19 -20.64 -20.37
N ASN A 100 42.00 -19.77 -19.76
CA ASN A 100 43.31 -19.36 -20.25
C ASN A 100 44.48 -19.93 -19.44
N ASN A 101 44.21 -20.62 -18.33
CA ASN A 101 45.24 -21.18 -17.47
C ASN A 101 44.77 -22.45 -16.73
N THR A 102 45.17 -23.61 -17.24
CA THR A 102 44.83 -24.91 -16.63
C THR A 102 45.48 -25.14 -15.26
N ASP A 103 46.53 -24.38 -14.93
CA ASP A 103 47.33 -24.57 -13.70
C ASP A 103 46.93 -23.61 -12.56
N ALA A 104 46.08 -22.62 -12.83
CA ALA A 104 45.68 -21.59 -11.85
C ALA A 104 44.15 -21.38 -11.72
N GLY A 105 43.35 -22.25 -12.33
CA GLY A 105 41.89 -22.21 -12.25
C GLY A 105 41.32 -22.94 -11.03
N GLY A 106 40.10 -22.56 -10.63
CA GLY A 106 39.26 -23.29 -9.69
C GLY A 106 38.40 -24.38 -10.37
N TRP A 107 37.32 -24.81 -9.71
CA TRP A 107 36.50 -25.95 -10.14
C TRP A 107 35.01 -25.65 -10.13
N ASP A 108 34.27 -26.16 -11.11
CA ASP A 108 32.80 -26.18 -11.13
C ASP A 108 32.33 -27.63 -11.20
N LEU A 109 31.59 -28.09 -10.19
CA LEU A 109 31.19 -29.49 -10.04
C LEU A 109 29.71 -29.60 -9.75
N ILE A 110 29.03 -30.62 -10.28
CA ILE A 110 27.63 -30.86 -10.00
C ILE A 110 27.50 -31.68 -8.71
N PHE A 111 26.73 -31.18 -7.75
CA PHE A 111 26.40 -31.91 -6.53
C PHE A 111 25.81 -33.28 -6.87
N GLY A 112 26.32 -34.34 -6.25
CA GLY A 112 25.82 -35.69 -6.45
C GLY A 112 26.39 -36.41 -7.67
N ASP A 113 27.13 -35.72 -8.54
CA ASP A 113 27.78 -36.37 -9.68
C ASP A 113 28.90 -37.29 -9.19
N ASP A 114 28.88 -38.53 -9.69
CA ASP A 114 29.80 -39.62 -9.38
C ASP A 114 30.46 -40.21 -10.64
N ALA A 115 30.11 -39.72 -11.83
CA ALA A 115 30.55 -40.32 -13.10
C ALA A 115 32.02 -40.01 -13.44
N ASN A 116 32.54 -38.87 -12.98
CA ASN A 116 33.87 -38.37 -13.38
C ASN A 116 34.96 -38.59 -12.32
N SER A 117 34.71 -39.39 -11.27
CA SER A 117 35.63 -39.59 -10.13
C SER A 117 36.04 -38.32 -9.36
N GLN A 118 35.35 -37.20 -9.59
CA GLN A 118 35.58 -35.91 -8.94
C GLN A 118 34.63 -35.65 -7.76
N GLY A 119 33.75 -36.60 -7.47
CA GLY A 119 32.83 -36.54 -6.35
C GLY A 119 32.29 -37.92 -5.98
N GLN A 120 31.80 -38.05 -4.74
CA GLN A 120 31.15 -39.28 -4.26
C GLN A 120 30.09 -38.98 -3.20
N TRP A 121 29.09 -39.86 -3.12
CA TRP A 121 28.14 -39.86 -2.02
C TRP A 121 28.78 -40.36 -0.72
N LEU A 122 28.81 -39.51 0.31
CA LEU A 122 29.03 -39.94 1.70
C LEU A 122 27.75 -40.56 2.28
N GLN A 123 26.60 -40.04 1.83
CA GLN A 123 25.28 -40.57 2.10
C GLN A 123 24.43 -40.33 0.84
N GLN A 124 24.08 -41.41 0.14
CA GLN A 124 23.16 -41.32 -0.99
C GLN A 124 21.81 -40.73 -0.54
N PRO A 125 21.07 -40.04 -1.43
CA PRO A 125 19.72 -39.57 -1.12
C PRO A 125 18.88 -40.67 -0.47
N THR A 126 18.41 -40.40 0.74
CA THR A 126 17.68 -41.38 1.55
C THR A 126 16.50 -40.69 2.19
N VAL A 127 15.31 -41.30 2.09
CA VAL A 127 14.12 -40.83 2.79
C VAL A 127 14.27 -41.13 4.29
N GLN A 128 14.19 -40.09 5.11
CA GLN A 128 14.17 -40.17 6.57
C GLN A 128 12.96 -39.41 7.10
N GLY A 129 11.88 -40.14 7.40
CA GLY A 129 10.60 -39.51 7.75
C GLY A 129 9.99 -38.80 6.55
N ASN A 130 9.72 -37.50 6.67
CA ASN A 130 9.12 -36.64 5.63
C ASN A 130 10.15 -35.83 4.82
N ARG A 131 11.44 -36.16 4.95
CA ARG A 131 12.54 -35.47 4.27
C ARG A 131 13.47 -36.46 3.56
N ILE A 132 14.17 -35.98 2.55
CA ILE A 132 15.29 -36.65 1.90
C ILE A 132 16.53 -35.99 2.44
N VAL A 133 17.47 -36.81 2.90
CA VAL A 133 18.79 -36.36 3.31
C VAL A 133 19.85 -36.97 2.41
N ALA A 134 20.86 -36.19 2.04
CA ALA A 134 22.00 -36.66 1.28
C ALA A 134 23.27 -35.92 1.73
N ARG A 135 24.43 -36.53 1.53
CA ARG A 135 25.73 -35.91 1.75
C ARG A 135 26.65 -36.33 0.62
N TRP A 136 27.26 -35.37 -0.05
CA TRP A 136 28.19 -35.58 -1.14
C TRP A 136 29.47 -34.81 -0.86
N THR A 137 30.60 -35.36 -1.26
CA THR A 137 31.89 -34.68 -1.18
C THR A 137 32.54 -34.66 -2.54
N THR A 138 33.20 -33.55 -2.86
CA THR A 138 34.17 -33.53 -3.96
C THR A 138 35.37 -34.39 -3.59
N LEU A 139 36.02 -34.93 -4.62
CA LEU A 139 37.20 -35.78 -4.50
C LEU A 139 38.38 -35.13 -5.22
N PRO A 140 39.56 -35.07 -4.58
CA PRO A 140 40.78 -34.52 -5.19
C PRO A 140 41.15 -35.11 -6.55
N GLY A 141 40.74 -36.36 -6.84
CA GLY A 141 40.96 -37.01 -8.12
C GLY A 141 42.45 -37.07 -8.51
N SER A 142 42.72 -37.21 -9.80
CA SER A 142 44.07 -37.09 -10.39
C SER A 142 44.26 -35.76 -11.14
N SER A 143 43.39 -34.77 -10.92
CA SER A 143 43.48 -33.47 -11.57
C SER A 143 44.65 -32.66 -11.01
N THR A 144 45.26 -31.82 -11.83
CA THR A 144 46.29 -30.86 -11.42
C THR A 144 45.81 -29.47 -11.81
N PRO A 145 45.53 -28.57 -10.85
CA PRO A 145 45.51 -28.79 -9.39
C PRO A 145 44.40 -29.76 -8.93
N ALA A 146 44.58 -30.36 -7.75
CA ALA A 146 43.64 -31.33 -7.18
C ALA A 146 42.39 -30.65 -6.64
N VAL A 147 41.21 -31.24 -6.85
CA VAL A 147 39.94 -30.66 -6.40
C VAL A 147 39.88 -30.61 -4.86
N PRO A 148 39.65 -29.45 -4.23
CA PRO A 148 39.54 -29.36 -2.78
C PRO A 148 38.35 -30.19 -2.27
N PRO A 149 38.49 -30.94 -1.16
CA PRO A 149 37.40 -31.72 -0.57
C PRO A 149 36.39 -30.80 0.13
N ILE A 150 35.31 -30.49 -0.57
CA ILE A 150 34.15 -29.72 -0.11
C ILE A 150 32.98 -30.70 0.02
N GLU A 151 32.42 -30.77 1.21
CA GLU A 151 31.21 -31.55 1.49
C GLU A 151 29.97 -30.67 1.36
N VAL A 152 28.94 -31.18 0.70
CA VAL A 152 27.61 -30.59 0.62
C VAL A 152 26.59 -31.56 1.19
N GLY A 153 25.92 -31.17 2.26
CA GLY A 153 24.73 -31.82 2.81
C GLY A 153 23.48 -31.25 2.17
N LEU A 154 22.49 -32.11 1.89
CA LEU A 154 21.16 -31.72 1.44
C LEU A 154 20.12 -32.23 2.44
N VAL A 155 19.19 -31.36 2.81
CA VAL A 155 17.88 -31.72 3.35
C VAL A 155 16.81 -31.20 2.40
N LEU A 156 16.03 -32.10 1.82
CA LEU A 156 14.86 -31.78 0.99
C LEU A 156 13.60 -32.16 1.77
N ARG A 157 12.69 -31.20 1.97
CA ARG A 157 11.37 -31.42 2.59
C ARG A 157 10.25 -30.79 1.75
N LEU A 158 9.03 -31.28 1.91
CA LEU A 158 7.85 -30.71 1.26
C LEU A 158 7.03 -29.93 2.29
N VAL A 159 6.71 -28.67 1.98
CA VAL A 159 5.84 -27.81 2.80
C VAL A 159 4.67 -27.39 1.91
N ASN A 160 3.48 -27.92 2.18
CA ASN A 160 2.30 -27.73 1.34
C ASN A 160 2.58 -28.00 -0.15
N ASP A 161 2.69 -26.97 -0.97
CA ASP A 161 2.91 -27.02 -2.41
C ASP A 161 4.30 -26.50 -2.82
N VAL A 162 5.29 -26.55 -1.93
CA VAL A 162 6.69 -26.24 -2.27
C VAL A 162 7.67 -27.28 -1.74
N ALA A 163 8.75 -27.50 -2.48
CA ALA A 163 9.94 -28.17 -1.98
C ALA A 163 10.91 -27.14 -1.40
N VAL A 164 11.45 -27.46 -0.23
CA VAL A 164 12.48 -26.68 0.46
C VAL A 164 13.76 -27.49 0.42
N TYR A 165 14.79 -26.96 -0.24
CA TYR A 165 16.13 -27.53 -0.37
C TYR A 165 17.08 -26.76 0.53
N GLU A 166 17.58 -27.40 1.59
CA GLU A 166 18.58 -26.84 2.50
C GLU A 166 19.95 -27.47 2.20
N PHE A 167 20.91 -26.65 1.79
CA PHE A 167 22.27 -27.07 1.44
C PHE A 167 23.26 -26.59 2.49
N THR A 168 23.88 -27.49 3.23
CA THR A 168 24.95 -27.18 4.17
C THR A 168 26.31 -27.45 3.53
N VAL A 169 27.19 -26.46 3.49
CA VAL A 169 28.51 -26.58 2.84
C VAL A 169 29.62 -26.59 3.88
N ILE A 170 30.50 -27.59 3.83
CA ILE A 170 31.58 -27.79 4.78
C ILE A 170 32.90 -27.90 4.01
N ASN A 171 33.87 -27.07 4.34
CA ASN A 171 35.23 -27.24 3.84
C ASN A 171 35.97 -28.31 4.66
N ARG A 172 36.26 -29.46 4.03
CA ARG A 172 37.01 -30.57 4.64
C ARG A 172 38.50 -30.52 4.32
N ASP A 173 38.96 -29.50 3.59
CA ASP A 173 40.38 -29.27 3.35
C ASP A 173 41.04 -28.66 4.60
N THR A 174 42.35 -28.82 4.63
CA THR A 174 43.30 -28.11 5.47
C THR A 174 43.54 -26.67 5.04
N GLN A 175 43.19 -26.31 3.80
CA GLN A 175 43.30 -24.95 3.27
C GLN A 175 41.96 -24.20 3.30
N THR A 176 42.03 -22.88 3.26
CA THR A 176 40.84 -22.02 3.16
C THR A 176 40.47 -21.86 1.69
N HIS A 177 39.19 -22.06 1.36
CA HIS A 177 38.69 -21.99 -0.01
C HIS A 177 37.56 -20.98 -0.15
N ARG A 178 37.37 -20.45 -1.36
CA ARG A 178 36.16 -19.70 -1.72
C ARG A 178 35.17 -20.65 -2.38
N VAL A 179 34.00 -20.79 -1.79
CA VAL A 179 32.95 -21.65 -2.33
C VAL A 179 31.71 -20.84 -2.65
N ALA A 180 31.13 -21.11 -3.81
CA ALA A 180 29.88 -20.55 -4.28
C ALA A 180 28.95 -21.67 -4.76
N LEU A 181 27.64 -21.44 -4.64
CA LEU A 181 26.61 -22.37 -5.11
C LEU A 181 25.76 -21.73 -6.20
N ARG A 182 25.33 -22.54 -7.16
CA ARG A 182 24.30 -22.17 -8.13
C ARG A 182 23.26 -23.27 -8.23
N PHE A 183 22.00 -22.94 -7.93
CA PHE A 183 20.87 -23.81 -8.23
C PHE A 183 20.35 -23.47 -9.63
N ALA A 184 20.54 -24.38 -10.59
CA ALA A 184 19.99 -24.29 -11.94
C ALA A 184 18.66 -25.04 -12.00
N SER A 185 17.58 -24.30 -12.29
CA SER A 185 16.22 -24.81 -12.37
C SER A 185 15.76 -24.80 -13.83
N ASP A 186 15.74 -25.99 -14.43
CA ASP A 186 15.03 -26.31 -15.67
C ASP A 186 13.54 -26.50 -15.32
N TYR A 187 12.85 -25.37 -15.23
CA TYR A 187 11.45 -25.37 -14.82
C TYR A 187 10.57 -25.67 -16.02
N ASN A 188 9.50 -26.44 -15.81
CA ASN A 188 8.61 -26.88 -16.88
C ASN A 188 7.19 -26.44 -16.55
N VAL A 189 6.55 -25.74 -17.47
CA VAL A 189 5.12 -25.46 -17.44
C VAL A 189 4.49 -26.02 -18.72
N PRO A 190 3.45 -26.89 -18.61
CA PRO A 190 2.85 -27.52 -19.79
C PRO A 190 2.35 -26.49 -20.83
N ASN A 191 2.44 -26.80 -22.13
CA ASN A 191 1.93 -25.98 -23.24
C ASN A 191 2.69 -24.64 -23.48
N SER A 192 3.98 -24.74 -23.83
CA SER A 192 4.91 -23.69 -24.34
C SER A 192 4.26 -22.34 -24.75
N PRO A 193 4.85 -21.18 -24.35
CA PRO A 193 6.22 -21.00 -23.81
C PRO A 193 6.31 -21.14 -22.29
N ASP A 194 7.50 -21.48 -21.78
CA ASP A 194 7.83 -21.56 -20.35
C ASP A 194 8.06 -20.15 -19.74
N GLY A 195 7.02 -19.33 -19.87
CA GLY A 195 7.02 -17.93 -19.49
C GLY A 195 5.73 -17.26 -19.97
N PRO A 196 5.42 -16.08 -19.44
CA PRO A 196 6.34 -15.11 -18.86
C PRO A 196 6.71 -15.36 -17.38
N VAL A 197 7.81 -14.74 -16.92
CA VAL A 197 8.20 -14.77 -15.51
C VAL A 197 7.62 -13.53 -14.80
N VAL A 198 6.81 -13.75 -13.77
CA VAL A 198 6.23 -12.70 -12.93
C VAL A 198 7.04 -12.58 -11.65
N LEU A 199 7.41 -11.35 -11.29
CA LEU A 199 8.25 -11.03 -10.14
C LEU A 199 7.44 -10.33 -9.04
N GLY A 200 7.59 -10.81 -7.80
CA GLY A 200 6.98 -10.21 -6.61
C GLY A 200 7.43 -8.76 -6.42
N GLY A 201 6.51 -7.82 -6.66
CA GLY A 201 6.74 -6.38 -6.54
C GLY A 201 7.42 -5.71 -7.75
N ALA A 202 7.77 -6.44 -8.82
CA ALA A 202 8.54 -5.91 -9.95
C ALA A 202 7.92 -6.19 -11.34
N GLY A 203 6.72 -6.75 -11.40
CA GLY A 203 5.98 -6.97 -12.65
C GLY A 203 6.46 -8.20 -13.44
N GLN A 204 6.05 -8.29 -14.70
CA GLN A 204 6.35 -9.42 -15.59
C GLN A 204 7.56 -9.13 -16.48
N ILE A 205 8.37 -10.15 -16.74
CA ILE A 205 9.45 -10.12 -17.74
C ILE A 205 9.26 -11.24 -18.78
N THR A 206 9.57 -10.93 -20.03
CA THR A 206 9.59 -11.88 -21.16
C THR A 206 11.00 -12.05 -21.75
N GLN A 207 11.92 -11.15 -21.39
CA GLN A 207 13.30 -11.12 -21.86
C GLN A 207 14.27 -11.53 -20.76
N GLU A 208 15.43 -12.05 -21.16
CA GLU A 208 16.44 -12.49 -20.21
C GLU A 208 16.87 -11.35 -19.29
N ARG A 209 16.93 -11.62 -17.99
CA ARG A 209 17.26 -10.61 -16.99
C ARG A 209 18.02 -11.20 -15.82
N SER A 210 18.97 -10.41 -15.33
CA SER A 210 19.72 -10.67 -14.10
C SER A 210 19.37 -9.64 -13.04
N PHE A 211 19.23 -10.10 -11.80
CA PHE A 211 19.01 -9.29 -10.61
C PHE A 211 20.11 -9.60 -9.60
N ALA A 212 20.60 -8.56 -8.92
CA ALA A 212 21.69 -8.67 -7.96
C ALA A 212 21.24 -8.19 -6.57
N SER A 213 22.07 -8.39 -5.55
CA SER A 213 21.78 -7.99 -4.16
C SER A 213 21.26 -6.54 -4.08
N GLY A 214 20.09 -6.36 -3.43
CA GLY A 214 19.35 -5.09 -3.34
C GLY A 214 18.26 -4.90 -4.40
N SER A 215 18.29 -5.66 -5.51
CA SER A 215 17.24 -5.70 -6.54
C SER A 215 16.63 -7.09 -6.74
N ILE A 216 16.97 -8.05 -5.86
CA ILE A 216 16.39 -9.39 -5.85
C ILE A 216 14.87 -9.27 -5.62
N PRO A 217 14.03 -9.76 -6.55
CA PRO A 217 12.58 -9.73 -6.38
C PRO A 217 12.17 -10.63 -5.22
N ALA A 218 11.09 -10.28 -4.51
CA ALA A 218 10.68 -11.04 -3.32
C ALA A 218 10.26 -12.48 -3.65
N THR A 219 9.60 -12.66 -4.80
CA THR A 219 9.15 -13.95 -5.35
C THR A 219 9.32 -13.95 -6.87
N TRP A 220 9.26 -15.13 -7.48
CA TRP A 220 9.18 -15.29 -8.94
C TRP A 220 8.29 -16.47 -9.30
N HIS A 221 7.60 -16.40 -10.43
CA HIS A 221 6.76 -17.47 -10.95
C HIS A 221 6.79 -17.48 -12.49
N ALA A 222 7.06 -18.63 -13.09
CA ALA A 222 6.80 -18.88 -14.51
C ALA A 222 5.42 -19.52 -14.67
N PHE A 223 4.67 -19.09 -15.69
CA PHE A 223 3.31 -19.56 -15.99
C PHE A 223 3.25 -20.25 -17.33
N ASP A 224 2.32 -21.20 -17.46
CA ASP A 224 1.94 -21.71 -18.76
C ASP A 224 1.14 -20.68 -19.58
N SER A 225 0.99 -20.94 -20.89
CA SER A 225 0.21 -20.10 -21.80
C SER A 225 -1.26 -19.90 -21.42
N THR A 226 -1.80 -20.73 -20.50
CA THR A 226 -3.18 -20.63 -19.99
C THR A 226 -3.28 -19.99 -18.60
N ASN A 227 -2.17 -19.66 -17.95
CA ASN A 227 -2.06 -19.18 -16.56
C ASN A 227 -2.71 -20.10 -15.51
N THR A 228 -2.85 -21.40 -15.80
CA THR A 228 -3.43 -22.39 -14.89
C THR A 228 -2.39 -23.24 -14.18
N LYS A 229 -1.15 -23.27 -14.69
CA LYS A 229 -0.01 -23.96 -14.12
C LYS A 229 1.13 -22.99 -13.89
N MET A 230 1.83 -23.15 -12.76
CA MET A 230 2.98 -22.32 -12.43
C MET A 230 4.04 -23.06 -11.65
N VAL A 231 5.26 -22.54 -11.73
CA VAL A 231 6.42 -22.98 -10.96
C VAL A 231 7.24 -21.76 -10.57
N GLY A 232 7.72 -21.73 -9.34
CA GLY A 232 8.43 -20.58 -8.81
C GLY A 232 8.69 -20.71 -7.32
N GLY A 233 8.83 -19.57 -6.65
CA GLY A 233 8.99 -19.55 -5.20
C GLY A 233 9.48 -18.20 -4.67
N PRO A 234 9.53 -18.04 -3.33
CA PRO A 234 10.16 -16.90 -2.71
C PRO A 234 11.68 -16.89 -2.95
N LEU A 235 12.26 -15.71 -3.04
CA LEU A 235 13.71 -15.48 -3.08
C LEU A 235 14.19 -14.64 -1.89
N VAL A 236 13.29 -13.92 -1.23
CA VAL A 236 13.59 -13.11 -0.04
C VAL A 236 12.76 -13.63 1.13
N PRO A 237 13.34 -13.83 2.32
CA PRO A 237 12.58 -14.28 3.49
C PRO A 237 11.63 -13.18 3.98
N VAL A 238 10.46 -13.62 4.45
CA VAL A 238 9.52 -12.74 5.17
C VAL A 238 10.11 -12.30 6.51
N ALA A 239 9.67 -11.15 7.03
CA ALA A 239 10.17 -10.63 8.30
C ALA A 239 9.97 -11.65 9.44
N GLY A 240 11.06 -12.08 10.07
CA GLY A 240 11.07 -13.10 11.13
C GLY A 240 11.40 -14.52 10.64
N SER A 241 11.48 -14.76 9.33
CA SER A 241 11.96 -16.01 8.73
C SER A 241 13.44 -15.91 8.31
N THR A 242 14.13 -17.05 8.31
CA THR A 242 15.48 -17.20 7.74
C THR A 242 15.47 -17.98 6.42
N ALA A 243 14.29 -18.38 5.94
CA ALA A 243 14.10 -19.13 4.70
C ALA A 243 13.10 -18.42 3.75
N PRO A 244 13.36 -18.43 2.42
CA PRO A 244 14.58 -18.90 1.77
C PRO A 244 15.79 -18.03 2.16
N THR A 245 17.00 -18.53 1.89
CA THR A 245 18.20 -17.70 1.97
C THR A 245 18.17 -16.71 0.81
N THR A 246 18.30 -15.41 1.06
CA THR A 246 18.35 -14.41 -0.01
C THR A 246 19.55 -14.69 -0.92
N PRO A 247 19.36 -14.90 -2.23
CA PRO A 247 20.47 -15.10 -3.16
C PRO A 247 21.22 -13.80 -3.42
N ASP A 248 22.49 -13.92 -3.79
CA ASP A 248 23.32 -12.78 -4.18
C ASP A 248 23.03 -12.32 -5.61
N ARG A 249 22.59 -13.27 -6.47
CA ARG A 249 22.15 -13.03 -7.85
C ARG A 249 21.06 -14.02 -8.24
N VAL A 250 20.09 -13.59 -9.03
CA VAL A 250 19.14 -14.49 -9.72
C VAL A 250 19.05 -14.10 -11.19
N VAL A 251 19.02 -15.09 -12.07
CA VAL A 251 18.91 -14.90 -13.52
C VAL A 251 17.73 -15.70 -14.05
N PHE A 252 16.90 -15.05 -14.87
CA PHE A 252 15.87 -15.69 -15.69
C PHE A 252 16.29 -15.57 -17.14
N ALA A 253 16.48 -16.70 -17.82
CA ALA A 253 17.00 -16.73 -19.18
C ALA A 253 16.50 -17.95 -19.95
N ARG A 254 16.86 -18.07 -21.24
CA ARG A 254 16.58 -19.29 -22.00
C ARG A 254 17.22 -20.50 -21.31
N GLN A 255 16.55 -21.65 -21.38
CA GLN A 255 16.91 -22.89 -20.69
C GLN A 255 18.39 -23.26 -20.92
N THR A 256 18.84 -23.22 -22.18
CA THR A 256 20.23 -23.58 -22.52
C THR A 256 21.28 -22.63 -21.95
N ALA A 257 20.96 -21.35 -21.76
CA ALA A 257 21.88 -20.39 -21.14
C ALA A 257 22.04 -20.63 -19.62
N VAL A 258 21.06 -21.27 -18.99
CA VAL A 258 21.06 -21.58 -17.55
C VAL A 258 21.64 -22.98 -17.27
N THR A 259 21.13 -24.00 -17.97
CA THR A 259 21.35 -25.40 -17.58
C THR A 259 22.57 -26.03 -18.25
N VAL A 260 23.04 -25.51 -19.39
CA VAL A 260 24.21 -26.06 -20.10
C VAL A 260 25.54 -25.60 -19.49
N PRO A 261 25.81 -24.29 -19.30
CA PRO A 261 27.02 -23.89 -18.60
C PRO A 261 26.93 -24.32 -17.13
N LEU A 262 28.06 -24.77 -16.55
CA LEU A 262 28.08 -25.28 -15.18
C LEU A 262 27.82 -24.19 -14.14
N PHE A 263 28.24 -22.95 -14.37
CA PHE A 263 28.02 -21.88 -13.39
C PHE A 263 27.67 -20.54 -14.04
N ASP A 264 28.54 -19.99 -14.89
CA ASP A 264 28.32 -18.66 -15.47
C ASP A 264 27.16 -18.63 -16.48
N VAL A 265 26.30 -17.62 -16.34
CA VAL A 265 25.15 -17.40 -17.24
C VAL A 265 25.36 -16.06 -17.95
N VAL A 266 25.41 -16.11 -19.28
CA VAL A 266 25.49 -14.93 -20.14
C VAL A 266 24.07 -14.51 -20.48
N VAL A 267 23.70 -13.29 -20.10
CA VAL A 267 22.36 -12.73 -20.34
C VAL A 267 22.35 -11.95 -21.65
N ASP A 268 21.41 -12.30 -22.53
CA ASP A 268 21.06 -11.55 -23.73
C ASP A 268 19.73 -10.82 -23.50
N PRO A 269 19.75 -9.54 -23.11
CA PRO A 269 18.55 -8.80 -22.75
C PRO A 269 17.61 -8.55 -23.94
N THR A 270 18.03 -8.88 -25.17
CA THR A 270 17.19 -8.75 -26.37
C THR A 270 16.40 -10.03 -26.65
N PHE A 271 16.82 -11.17 -26.10
CA PHE A 271 16.17 -12.45 -26.33
C PHE A 271 14.87 -12.54 -25.54
N ASP A 272 13.76 -12.64 -26.25
CA ASP A 272 12.44 -12.89 -25.70
C ASP A 272 12.18 -14.39 -25.66
N PHE A 273 12.28 -14.99 -24.48
CA PHE A 273 12.09 -16.43 -24.28
C PHE A 273 10.61 -16.84 -24.19
N VAL A 274 9.67 -15.90 -24.40
CA VAL A 274 8.23 -16.18 -24.46
C VAL A 274 7.77 -16.16 -25.92
N ASN A 275 8.11 -15.11 -26.67
CA ASN A 275 7.56 -14.88 -28.01
C ASN A 275 8.42 -15.46 -29.15
N SER A 276 9.57 -16.07 -28.86
CA SER A 276 10.48 -16.61 -29.88
C SER A 276 10.01 -17.91 -30.55
N GLY A 277 8.93 -18.54 -30.06
CA GLY A 277 8.42 -19.82 -30.57
C GLY A 277 9.30 -21.05 -30.26
N THR A 278 10.46 -20.85 -29.63
CA THR A 278 11.39 -21.88 -29.13
C THR A 278 11.52 -21.84 -27.60
N GLY A 279 10.72 -20.98 -26.96
CA GLY A 279 10.87 -20.49 -25.59
C GLY A 279 10.71 -21.52 -24.49
N ASP A 280 11.84 -22.12 -24.11
CA ASP A 280 12.03 -22.89 -22.88
C ASP A 280 12.84 -22.00 -21.92
N GLY A 281 12.26 -21.69 -20.77
CA GLY A 281 12.77 -20.72 -19.79
C GLY A 281 13.35 -21.43 -18.58
N ALA A 282 14.36 -20.84 -17.95
CA ALA A 282 14.98 -21.39 -16.76
C ALA A 282 15.41 -20.30 -15.77
N ALA A 283 15.65 -20.72 -14.53
CA ALA A 283 16.11 -19.84 -13.46
C ALA A 283 17.45 -20.33 -12.90
N ALA A 284 18.40 -19.41 -12.69
CA ALA A 284 19.65 -19.66 -11.99
C ALA A 284 19.71 -18.81 -10.72
N ILE A 285 19.79 -19.47 -9.56
CA ILE A 285 19.83 -18.85 -8.23
C ILE A 285 21.25 -19.00 -7.67
N PHE A 286 21.93 -17.89 -7.38
CA PHE A 286 23.34 -17.86 -6.99
C PHE A 286 23.53 -17.45 -5.53
N PHE A 287 24.41 -18.19 -4.84
CA PHE A 287 24.98 -17.83 -3.55
C PHE A 287 26.50 -17.74 -3.73
N THR A 288 27.02 -16.52 -3.86
CA THR A 288 28.38 -16.27 -4.33
C THR A 288 29.36 -15.94 -3.19
N ASP A 289 30.64 -16.26 -3.41
CA ASP A 289 31.81 -15.81 -2.66
C ASP A 289 31.73 -15.90 -1.13
N ARG A 290 31.67 -17.13 -0.60
CA ARG A 290 31.95 -17.38 0.82
C ARG A 290 33.33 -17.97 1.01
N VAL A 291 34.14 -17.29 1.83
CA VAL A 291 35.42 -17.82 2.33
C VAL A 291 35.08 -18.85 3.41
N LEU A 292 35.40 -20.11 3.15
CA LEU A 292 35.22 -21.22 4.08
C LEU A 292 36.58 -21.57 4.72
N PRO A 293 36.77 -21.30 6.03
CA PRO A 293 37.97 -21.72 6.74
C PRO A 293 38.16 -23.25 6.69
N ALA A 294 39.40 -23.69 6.85
CA ALA A 294 39.70 -25.11 6.99
C ALA A 294 38.94 -25.73 8.18
N ASN A 295 38.28 -26.87 7.98
CA ASN A 295 37.49 -27.57 9.00
C ASN A 295 36.45 -26.68 9.70
N ASP A 296 35.66 -25.94 8.91
CA ASP A 296 34.66 -24.99 9.40
C ASP A 296 33.72 -25.62 10.45
N LEU A 297 33.70 -25.03 11.65
CA LEU A 297 32.86 -25.45 12.78
C LEU A 297 31.43 -24.93 12.66
N PHE A 298 31.19 -23.94 11.79
CA PHE A 298 29.89 -23.29 11.61
C PHE A 298 29.52 -23.22 10.13
N PRO A 299 29.26 -24.37 9.50
CA PRO A 299 29.08 -24.43 8.06
C PRO A 299 27.84 -23.62 7.62
N PRO A 300 27.97 -22.78 6.57
CA PRO A 300 26.83 -22.04 6.05
C PRO A 300 25.77 -22.99 5.49
N THR A 301 24.50 -22.60 5.67
CA THR A 301 23.35 -23.31 5.11
C THR A 301 22.56 -22.38 4.21
N TYR A 302 22.27 -22.84 2.99
CA TYR A 302 21.54 -22.11 1.95
C TYR A 302 20.22 -22.79 1.68
N THR A 303 19.12 -22.04 1.74
CA THR A 303 17.78 -22.56 1.52
C THR A 303 17.21 -22.05 0.21
N VAL A 304 16.88 -22.96 -0.70
CA VAL A 304 16.17 -22.69 -1.96
C VAL A 304 14.75 -23.27 -1.84
N VAL A 305 13.74 -22.51 -2.26
CA VAL A 305 12.33 -22.93 -2.21
C VAL A 305 11.76 -22.88 -3.63
N ILE A 306 11.24 -24.01 -4.12
CA ILE A 306 10.66 -24.13 -5.47
C ILE A 306 9.37 -24.96 -5.42
N GLY A 307 8.33 -24.54 -6.14
CA GLY A 307 7.06 -25.25 -6.35
C GLY A 307 5.99 -24.33 -6.93
N PRO A 308 4.72 -24.76 -7.03
CA PRO A 308 3.65 -23.87 -7.47
C PRO A 308 3.43 -22.66 -6.55
N ALA A 309 3.68 -22.82 -5.25
CA ALA A 309 3.66 -21.74 -4.25
C ALA A 309 2.34 -20.90 -4.25
N HIS A 310 1.19 -21.56 -4.36
CA HIS A 310 -0.15 -20.95 -4.26
C HIS A 310 -0.46 -20.40 -2.86
N SER A 311 0.28 -20.83 -1.83
CA SER A 311 0.07 -20.40 -0.44
C SER A 311 1.19 -19.48 0.02
N THR A 312 0.84 -18.42 0.76
CA THR A 312 1.83 -17.62 1.51
C THR A 312 2.27 -18.42 2.73
N ILE A 313 3.52 -18.89 2.74
CA ILE A 313 4.07 -19.77 3.78
C ILE A 313 5.08 -18.98 4.62
N ASP A 314 4.95 -19.05 5.95
CA ASP A 314 5.96 -18.59 6.89
C ASP A 314 6.90 -19.75 7.26
N PHE A 315 8.13 -19.72 6.76
CA PHE A 315 9.12 -20.78 6.98
C PHE A 315 9.89 -20.65 8.31
N GLY A 316 9.69 -19.54 9.06
CA GLY A 316 10.35 -19.29 10.35
C GLY A 316 9.55 -19.76 11.57
N ALA A 317 8.27 -20.12 11.40
CA ALA A 317 7.39 -20.41 12.51
C ALA A 317 7.44 -21.89 12.92
N ARG A 318 7.64 -22.14 14.23
CA ARG A 318 7.49 -23.47 14.87
C ARG A 318 6.10 -24.08 14.66
N LEU A 319 5.14 -23.24 14.26
CA LEU A 319 3.76 -23.56 13.92
C LEU A 319 3.40 -22.86 12.61
N SER A 320 2.93 -23.59 11.61
CA SER A 320 2.27 -22.99 10.45
C SER A 320 0.77 -23.08 10.60
N ALA A 321 0.03 -21.99 10.37
CA ALA A 321 -1.43 -21.98 10.47
C ALA A 321 -2.05 -21.40 9.20
N GLY A 322 -3.23 -21.92 8.83
CA GLY A 322 -4.03 -21.37 7.76
C GLY A 322 -5.52 -21.39 8.12
N VAL A 323 -6.26 -20.49 7.49
CA VAL A 323 -7.72 -20.37 7.65
C VAL A 323 -8.34 -20.23 6.27
N ASP A 324 -9.27 -21.13 5.98
CA ASP A 324 -10.07 -21.21 4.78
C ASP A 324 -11.54 -20.93 5.10
N GLY A 325 -12.24 -20.37 4.12
CA GLY A 325 -13.62 -19.92 4.22
C GLY A 325 -13.97 -19.02 3.04
N PRO A 326 -15.27 -18.75 2.78
CA PRO A 326 -15.68 -17.96 1.64
C PRO A 326 -15.09 -16.54 1.68
N PHE A 327 -14.73 -16.02 0.51
CA PHE A 327 -14.24 -14.65 0.36
C PHE A 327 -15.36 -13.61 0.35
N SER A 328 -16.57 -14.02 -0.03
CA SER A 328 -17.76 -13.18 0.00
C SER A 328 -19.03 -14.01 0.16
N LEU A 329 -20.12 -13.35 0.56
CA LEU A 329 -21.47 -13.88 0.46
C LEU A 329 -22.22 -13.24 -0.72
N GLN A 330 -23.29 -13.88 -1.15
CA GLN A 330 -24.21 -13.39 -2.17
C GLN A 330 -25.54 -13.00 -1.53
N PHE A 331 -26.19 -11.96 -2.09
CA PHE A 331 -27.54 -11.56 -1.71
C PHE A 331 -28.53 -12.10 -2.74
N ASP A 332 -29.53 -12.84 -2.28
CA ASP A 332 -30.65 -13.39 -3.04
C ASP A 332 -31.93 -12.64 -2.68
N SER A 333 -32.38 -11.74 -3.57
CA SER A 333 -33.59 -10.93 -3.36
C SER A 333 -34.89 -11.73 -3.46
N THR A 334 -34.85 -12.99 -3.93
CA THR A 334 -36.05 -13.84 -4.03
C THR A 334 -36.42 -14.50 -2.70
N LYS A 335 -35.51 -14.46 -1.72
CA LYS A 335 -35.71 -15.02 -0.38
C LYS A 335 -36.17 -13.96 0.60
N THR A 336 -36.85 -14.40 1.64
CA THR A 336 -37.26 -13.57 2.78
C THR A 336 -36.46 -13.95 4.02
N ASN A 337 -36.21 -12.99 4.90
CA ASN A 337 -35.59 -13.30 6.18
C ASN A 337 -36.68 -13.74 7.19
N ASP A 338 -36.52 -14.91 7.82
CA ASP A 338 -37.35 -15.31 8.95
C ASP A 338 -36.80 -14.66 10.24
N PRO A 339 -37.54 -13.75 10.90
CA PRO A 339 -37.07 -13.10 12.12
C PRO A 339 -36.89 -14.05 13.30
N ASN A 340 -37.39 -15.29 13.21
CA ASN A 340 -37.24 -16.30 14.26
C ASN A 340 -35.97 -17.13 14.12
N THR A 341 -35.23 -17.00 13.01
CA THR A 341 -33.96 -17.69 12.83
C THR A 341 -32.79 -16.72 12.93
N ALA A 342 -31.68 -17.27 13.39
CA ALA A 342 -30.41 -16.57 13.52
C ALA A 342 -29.77 -16.23 12.16
N ALA A 343 -30.14 -16.96 11.10
CA ALA A 343 -29.52 -16.90 9.79
C ALA A 343 -30.35 -16.06 8.84
N ASP A 344 -29.74 -15.02 8.24
CA ASP A 344 -30.40 -14.32 7.16
C ASP A 344 -30.38 -15.17 5.89
N GLU A 345 -31.52 -15.76 5.55
CA GLU A 345 -31.67 -16.69 4.42
C GLU A 345 -31.39 -16.04 3.06
N ARG A 346 -31.42 -14.70 3.01
CA ARG A 346 -31.09 -13.92 1.82
C ARG A 346 -29.60 -13.90 1.53
N LEU A 347 -28.76 -14.28 2.50
CA LEU A 347 -27.31 -14.40 2.32
C LEU A 347 -26.95 -15.84 1.98
N SER A 348 -26.05 -16.05 1.02
CA SER A 348 -25.62 -17.39 0.60
C SER A 348 -24.12 -17.45 0.27
N PRO A 349 -23.38 -18.50 0.68
CA PRO A 349 -23.83 -19.59 1.54
C PRO A 349 -24.06 -19.13 2.99
N ASN A 350 -25.17 -19.55 3.61
CA ASN A 350 -25.47 -19.28 5.01
C ASN A 350 -26.31 -20.46 5.58
N PRO A 351 -25.80 -21.25 6.54
CA PRO A 351 -24.51 -21.10 7.22
C PRO A 351 -23.31 -21.31 6.29
N LEU A 352 -22.19 -20.67 6.64
CA LEU A 352 -20.90 -20.84 5.99
C LEU A 352 -19.96 -21.70 6.86
N THR A 353 -19.00 -22.34 6.21
CA THR A 353 -17.97 -23.13 6.88
C THR A 353 -16.66 -22.36 6.93
N ILE A 354 -16.08 -22.22 8.12
CA ILE A 354 -14.71 -21.75 8.32
C ILE A 354 -13.87 -22.95 8.73
N THR A 355 -12.80 -23.25 8.00
CA THR A 355 -11.88 -24.35 8.31
C THR A 355 -10.49 -23.80 8.54
N ALA A 356 -9.87 -24.13 9.65
CA ALA A 356 -8.52 -23.72 9.97
C ALA A 356 -7.63 -24.95 10.20
N PHE A 357 -6.35 -24.83 9.90
CA PHE A 357 -5.37 -25.87 10.15
C PHE A 357 -4.15 -25.32 10.86
N LEU A 358 -3.49 -26.20 11.61
CA LEU A 358 -2.23 -25.94 12.31
C LEU A 358 -1.28 -27.10 12.03
N VAL A 359 -0.08 -26.80 11.54
CA VAL A 359 1.01 -27.75 11.31
C VAL A 359 2.08 -27.50 12.36
N ASN A 360 2.50 -28.56 13.04
CA ASN A 360 3.56 -28.49 14.03
C ASN A 360 4.93 -28.69 13.37
N HIS A 361 5.79 -27.68 13.33
CA HIS A 361 7.16 -27.82 12.82
C HIS A 361 8.20 -27.98 13.95
N ASN A 362 7.77 -28.14 15.19
CA ASN A 362 8.67 -28.49 16.28
C ASN A 362 9.13 -29.95 16.16
N THR A 363 10.31 -30.26 16.72
CA THR A 363 10.82 -31.63 16.86
C THR A 363 10.17 -32.41 18.01
N ILE A 364 9.23 -31.80 18.75
CA ILE A 364 8.51 -32.40 19.88
C ILE A 364 7.01 -32.51 19.59
N ASN A 365 6.36 -33.49 20.22
CA ASN A 365 4.89 -33.55 20.26
C ASN A 365 4.36 -32.33 21.00
N LEU A 366 3.38 -31.66 20.40
CA LEU A 366 2.56 -30.70 21.10
C LEU A 366 1.37 -31.42 21.74
N SER A 367 0.88 -30.85 22.83
CA SER A 367 -0.29 -31.31 23.57
C SER A 367 -1.24 -30.14 23.81
N ASN A 368 -2.51 -30.44 24.11
CA ASN A 368 -3.52 -29.42 24.39
C ASN A 368 -3.57 -28.34 23.30
N VAL A 369 -3.57 -28.76 22.04
CA VAL A 369 -3.63 -27.84 20.89
C VAL A 369 -5.03 -27.26 20.82
N GLN A 370 -5.16 -25.96 21.00
CA GLN A 370 -6.42 -25.23 20.98
C GLN A 370 -6.49 -24.33 19.76
N ALA A 371 -7.65 -24.28 19.12
CA ALA A 371 -8.00 -23.28 18.12
C ALA A 371 -9.24 -22.52 18.60
N LEU A 372 -9.18 -21.19 18.57
CA LEU A 372 -10.24 -20.29 18.99
C LEU A 372 -10.65 -19.40 17.83
N LEU A 373 -11.88 -19.56 17.37
CA LEU A 373 -12.49 -18.68 16.37
C LEU A 373 -13.02 -17.40 17.02
N SER A 374 -12.63 -16.25 16.48
CA SER A 374 -13.12 -14.91 16.84
C SER A 374 -13.89 -14.34 15.66
N LEU A 375 -15.17 -14.02 15.87
CA LEU A 375 -16.10 -13.53 14.85
C LEU A 375 -16.38 -12.03 15.01
N PRO A 376 -16.52 -11.27 13.91
CA PRO A 376 -16.95 -9.88 13.96
C PRO A 376 -18.47 -9.77 14.19
N GLN A 377 -18.93 -8.55 14.48
CA GLN A 377 -20.37 -8.24 14.49
C GLN A 377 -21.00 -8.66 13.14
N GLY A 378 -22.24 -9.17 13.20
CA GLY A 378 -22.94 -9.68 12.03
C GLY A 378 -22.78 -11.19 11.83
N PHE A 379 -21.88 -11.84 12.56
CA PHE A 379 -21.72 -13.30 12.55
C PHE A 379 -21.90 -13.90 13.95
N GLN A 380 -22.40 -15.13 13.97
CA GLN A 380 -22.47 -15.95 15.18
C GLN A 380 -22.24 -17.43 14.84
N LEU A 381 -21.91 -18.23 15.84
CA LEU A 381 -21.80 -19.68 15.67
C LEU A 381 -23.19 -20.28 15.41
N ALA A 382 -23.24 -21.35 14.61
CA ALA A 382 -24.46 -22.13 14.44
C ALA A 382 -24.90 -22.78 15.78
N GLU A 383 -26.16 -23.18 15.88
CA GLU A 383 -26.69 -23.83 17.08
C GLU A 383 -25.88 -25.08 17.44
N GLY A 384 -25.48 -25.20 18.71
CA GLY A 384 -24.67 -26.33 19.22
C GLY A 384 -23.17 -26.25 18.91
N GLU A 385 -22.70 -25.24 18.16
CA GLU A 385 -21.29 -25.06 17.81
C GLU A 385 -20.52 -24.28 18.89
N THR A 386 -19.22 -24.57 19.07
CA THR A 386 -18.36 -23.89 20.07
C THR A 386 -17.16 -23.19 19.43
N ALA A 387 -16.86 -21.97 19.89
CA ALA A 387 -15.76 -21.15 19.35
C ALA A 387 -14.38 -21.80 19.53
N ARG A 388 -14.17 -22.47 20.67
CA ARG A 388 -12.94 -23.18 20.97
C ARG A 388 -13.07 -24.65 20.55
N LYS A 389 -12.07 -25.15 19.82
CA LYS A 389 -11.89 -26.58 19.50
C LYS A 389 -10.50 -27.01 19.90
N THR A 390 -10.32 -28.29 20.18
CA THR A 390 -9.06 -28.83 20.70
C THR A 390 -8.64 -30.12 20.02
N ALA A 391 -7.34 -30.30 19.82
CA ALA A 391 -6.71 -31.56 19.50
C ALA A 391 -5.77 -31.96 20.66
N PRO A 392 -5.89 -33.19 21.21
CA PRO A 392 -5.16 -33.58 22.42
C PRO A 392 -3.65 -33.62 22.22
N THR A 393 -3.20 -34.04 21.04
CA THR A 393 -1.78 -34.14 20.68
C THR A 393 -1.57 -33.79 19.21
N LEU A 394 -0.44 -33.18 18.88
CA LEU A 394 -0.01 -32.92 17.50
C LEU A 394 1.47 -33.24 17.36
N ALA A 395 1.77 -34.32 16.64
CA ALA A 395 3.14 -34.79 16.45
C ALA A 395 3.98 -33.84 15.59
N PRO A 396 5.33 -33.91 15.64
CA PRO A 396 6.20 -33.24 14.68
C PRO A 396 5.74 -33.47 13.25
N ASP A 397 5.66 -32.38 12.50
CA ASP A 397 5.21 -32.25 11.11
C ASP A 397 3.79 -32.76 10.80
N ALA A 398 2.99 -33.06 11.82
CA ALA A 398 1.58 -33.40 11.65
C ALA A 398 0.70 -32.14 11.59
N GLN A 399 -0.48 -32.29 10.99
CA GLN A 399 -1.50 -31.24 10.88
C GLN A 399 -2.73 -31.57 11.73
N ALA A 400 -3.23 -30.57 12.48
CA ALA A 400 -4.57 -30.57 13.06
C ALA A 400 -5.48 -29.66 12.23
N THR A 401 -6.74 -30.06 12.04
CA THR A 401 -7.76 -29.28 11.32
C THR A 401 -8.97 -29.04 12.23
N PHE A 402 -9.52 -27.84 12.19
CA PHE A 402 -10.66 -27.37 12.98
C PHE A 402 -11.66 -26.69 12.05
N SER A 403 -12.92 -27.13 12.03
CA SER A 403 -13.96 -26.53 11.18
C SER A 403 -15.12 -26.04 12.03
N TRP A 404 -15.66 -24.86 11.75
CA TRP A 404 -16.84 -24.29 12.41
C TRP A 404 -17.95 -24.01 11.41
N SER A 405 -19.19 -24.27 11.81
CA SER A 405 -20.38 -23.74 11.13
C SER A 405 -20.74 -22.36 11.71
N VAL A 406 -20.80 -21.36 10.83
CA VAL A 406 -21.00 -19.96 11.20
C VAL A 406 -22.19 -19.40 10.44
N VAL A 407 -23.01 -18.61 11.12
CA VAL A 407 -24.21 -17.98 10.61
C VAL A 407 -23.97 -16.48 10.42
N ALA A 408 -24.28 -15.98 9.23
CA ALA A 408 -24.38 -14.56 8.97
C ALA A 408 -25.80 -14.06 9.31
N THR A 409 -25.88 -13.02 10.13
CA THR A 409 -27.16 -12.49 10.68
C THR A 409 -27.76 -11.36 9.86
N GLY A 410 -27.04 -10.86 8.86
CA GLY A 410 -27.44 -9.66 8.11
C GLY A 410 -27.27 -8.33 8.87
N ALA A 411 -26.87 -8.35 10.14
CA ALA A 411 -26.73 -7.14 10.97
C ALA A 411 -25.53 -6.25 10.60
N ALA A 412 -24.59 -6.74 9.79
CA ALA A 412 -23.45 -5.99 9.29
C ALA A 412 -23.15 -6.36 7.83
N SER A 413 -22.67 -5.39 7.06
CA SER A 413 -22.25 -5.55 5.66
C SER A 413 -20.87 -4.94 5.42
N GLY A 414 -20.31 -5.17 4.23
CA GLY A 414 -18.98 -4.72 3.83
C GLY A 414 -17.88 -5.73 4.15
N ARG A 415 -16.62 -5.29 4.08
CA ARG A 415 -15.46 -6.12 4.36
C ARG A 415 -15.29 -6.29 5.87
N LEU A 416 -15.57 -7.48 6.37
CA LEU A 416 -15.46 -7.84 7.79
C LEU A 416 -14.28 -8.79 7.98
N SER A 417 -13.63 -8.73 9.15
CA SER A 417 -12.48 -9.59 9.47
C SER A 417 -12.80 -10.51 10.64
N TYR A 418 -12.47 -11.79 10.49
CA TYR A 418 -12.50 -12.80 11.54
C TYR A 418 -11.10 -13.38 11.73
N ALA A 419 -10.85 -14.00 12.89
CA ALA A 419 -9.54 -14.55 13.20
C ALA A 419 -9.66 -15.93 13.84
N VAL A 420 -8.66 -16.78 13.61
CA VAL A 420 -8.47 -18.02 14.37
C VAL A 420 -7.13 -17.93 15.09
N SER A 421 -7.18 -18.01 16.41
CA SER A 421 -5.99 -18.02 17.26
C SER A 421 -5.72 -19.43 17.76
N PHE A 422 -4.48 -19.86 17.65
CA PHE A 422 -4.01 -21.17 18.07
C PHE A 422 -3.12 -21.06 19.30
N ALA A 423 -3.18 -22.05 20.17
CA ALA A 423 -2.29 -22.20 21.32
C ALA A 423 -1.95 -23.68 21.53
N ALA A 424 -0.73 -24.00 21.95
CA ALA A 424 -0.31 -25.37 22.23
C ALA A 424 0.79 -25.46 23.31
N ASP A 425 0.81 -26.58 24.03
CA ASP A 425 1.80 -26.91 25.05
C ASP A 425 2.86 -27.92 24.53
N PRO A 426 4.10 -27.92 25.04
CA PRO A 426 4.64 -27.02 26.06
C PRO A 426 5.11 -25.67 25.51
N GLY A 427 5.09 -24.64 26.37
CA GLY A 427 5.71 -23.34 26.10
C GLY A 427 4.76 -22.26 25.58
N GLY A 428 3.44 -22.48 25.60
CA GLY A 428 2.46 -21.44 25.24
C GLY A 428 2.63 -20.92 23.82
N GLN A 429 3.05 -21.78 22.88
CA GLN A 429 3.26 -21.39 21.49
C GLN A 429 1.90 -21.04 20.87
N GLY A 430 1.81 -19.88 20.22
CA GLY A 430 0.57 -19.42 19.61
C GLY A 430 0.78 -18.64 18.34
N VAL A 431 -0.15 -18.79 17.41
CA VAL A 431 -0.20 -18.10 16.13
C VAL A 431 -1.64 -17.68 15.89
N SER A 432 -1.88 -16.53 15.26
CA SER A 432 -3.21 -16.08 14.91
C SER A 432 -3.26 -15.72 13.45
N VAL A 433 -4.28 -16.20 12.75
CA VAL A 433 -4.51 -15.94 11.33
C VAL A 433 -5.78 -15.11 11.20
N VAL A 434 -5.70 -14.00 10.47
CA VAL A 434 -6.83 -13.11 10.19
C VAL A 434 -7.25 -13.29 8.74
N ARG A 435 -8.55 -13.43 8.50
CA ARG A 435 -9.17 -13.48 7.17
C ARG A 435 -10.22 -12.37 7.07
N SER A 436 -10.42 -11.88 5.85
CA SER A 436 -11.55 -11.00 5.54
C SER A 436 -12.60 -11.74 4.71
N ILE A 437 -13.85 -11.33 4.88
CA ILE A 437 -15.00 -11.74 4.07
C ILE A 437 -15.81 -10.51 3.67
N ASP A 438 -16.21 -10.45 2.41
CA ASP A 438 -17.02 -9.36 1.85
C ASP A 438 -18.52 -9.70 1.92
N ILE A 439 -19.28 -8.90 2.67
CA ILE A 439 -20.72 -9.11 2.86
C ILE A 439 -21.50 -8.07 2.06
N PRO A 440 -22.41 -8.50 1.16
CA PRO A 440 -23.22 -7.57 0.39
C PRO A 440 -24.16 -6.82 1.33
N SER A 441 -24.38 -5.55 1.03
CA SER A 441 -25.36 -4.75 1.73
C SER A 441 -26.75 -5.28 1.43
N LEU A 442 -27.52 -5.50 2.49
CA LEU A 442 -28.93 -5.83 2.39
C LEU A 442 -29.73 -4.57 2.05
N PRO A 443 -31.00 -4.69 1.60
CA PRO A 443 -31.87 -3.55 1.27
C PRO A 443 -32.36 -2.82 2.53
N SER A 444 -31.42 -2.43 3.40
CA SER A 444 -31.64 -1.66 4.61
C SER A 444 -30.47 -0.70 4.79
N VAL A 445 -30.76 0.57 5.04
CA VAL A 445 -29.77 1.62 5.23
C VAL A 445 -29.98 2.30 6.58
N GLY A 446 -28.88 2.48 7.32
CA GLY A 446 -28.86 3.31 8.51
C GLY A 446 -28.74 4.79 8.14
N LEU A 447 -29.57 5.62 8.74
CA LEU A 447 -29.65 7.06 8.52
C LEU A 447 -29.41 7.81 9.82
N THR A 448 -28.95 9.05 9.74
CA THR A 448 -28.71 9.87 10.94
C THR A 448 -29.99 10.47 11.55
N GLY A 449 -31.13 10.43 10.83
CA GLY A 449 -32.39 11.04 11.28
C GLY A 449 -32.33 12.57 11.35
N GLY A 450 -31.48 13.19 10.54
CA GLY A 450 -31.13 14.60 10.56
C GLY A 450 -31.51 15.39 9.29
N PRO A 451 -31.03 16.64 9.17
CA PRO A 451 -31.48 17.57 8.15
C PRO A 451 -31.03 17.17 6.74
N PHE A 452 -29.76 16.86 6.49
CA PHE A 452 -29.35 16.31 5.20
C PHE A 452 -28.11 15.43 5.36
N GLU A 453 -28.14 14.26 4.75
CA GLU A 453 -27.01 13.36 4.60
C GLU A 453 -26.88 12.90 3.14
N MET A 454 -25.64 12.63 2.71
CA MET A 454 -25.36 12.28 1.32
C MET A 454 -25.31 10.76 1.15
N VAL A 455 -26.26 10.20 0.40
CA VAL A 455 -26.51 8.77 0.28
C VAL A 455 -26.50 8.29 -1.17
N SER A 456 -26.44 6.98 -1.36
CA SER A 456 -26.72 6.31 -2.63
C SER A 456 -27.61 5.09 -2.39
N PHE A 457 -28.12 4.46 -3.44
CA PHE A 457 -28.89 3.22 -3.32
C PHE A 457 -28.36 2.18 -4.32
N PRO A 458 -27.64 1.13 -3.86
CA PRO A 458 -26.96 0.15 -4.73
C PRO A 458 -27.89 -0.94 -5.27
N PHE A 459 -29.10 -0.55 -5.69
CA PHE A 459 -30.16 -1.46 -6.12
C PHE A 459 -30.89 -0.89 -7.33
N SER A 460 -31.39 -1.78 -8.18
CA SER A 460 -32.54 -1.48 -9.02
C SER A 460 -33.82 -1.70 -8.21
N PHE A 461 -34.89 -0.99 -8.57
CA PHE A 461 -36.16 -1.06 -7.86
C PHE A 461 -37.27 -1.49 -8.80
N ASP A 462 -38.17 -2.37 -8.34
CA ASP A 462 -39.40 -2.73 -9.07
C ASP A 462 -40.23 -1.47 -9.38
N ASN A 463 -40.30 -0.56 -8.40
CA ASN A 463 -40.80 0.80 -8.57
C ASN A 463 -39.75 1.80 -8.06
N PRO A 464 -39.08 2.55 -8.95
CA PRO A 464 -38.00 3.47 -8.58
C PRO A 464 -38.49 4.80 -7.98
N THR A 465 -39.79 5.04 -7.82
CA THR A 465 -40.27 6.27 -7.17
C THR A 465 -39.87 6.27 -5.67
N PRO A 466 -39.23 7.35 -5.16
CA PRO A 466 -38.68 7.38 -3.80
C PRO A 466 -39.67 6.97 -2.68
N SER A 467 -40.92 7.43 -2.74
CA SER A 467 -41.93 7.09 -1.72
C SER A 467 -42.24 5.58 -1.66
N THR A 468 -42.31 4.92 -2.82
CA THR A 468 -42.57 3.48 -2.89
C THR A 468 -41.32 2.70 -2.48
N ALA A 469 -40.16 3.08 -3.02
CA ALA A 469 -38.89 2.43 -2.70
C ALA A 469 -38.52 2.53 -1.22
N PHE A 470 -38.82 3.65 -0.56
CA PHE A 470 -38.55 3.85 0.87
C PHE A 470 -39.67 3.32 1.78
N GLY A 471 -40.85 3.01 1.23
CA GLY A 471 -42.03 2.68 2.02
C GLY A 471 -42.50 3.84 2.92
N LEU A 472 -42.30 5.08 2.47
CA LEU A 472 -42.59 6.31 3.22
C LEU A 472 -43.55 7.22 2.47
N SER A 473 -44.30 8.02 3.20
CA SER A 473 -45.05 9.13 2.63
C SER A 473 -44.09 10.19 2.03
N PRO A 474 -44.43 10.83 0.90
CA PRO A 474 -43.63 11.92 0.33
C PRO A 474 -43.39 13.11 1.27
N PHE A 475 -44.14 13.23 2.37
CA PHE A 475 -43.98 14.29 3.37
C PHE A 475 -43.04 13.91 4.53
N GLU A 476 -42.52 12.67 4.55
CA GLU A 476 -41.62 12.18 5.60
C GLU A 476 -40.13 12.35 5.25
N PHE A 477 -39.83 12.79 4.03
CA PHE A 477 -38.46 13.01 3.58
C PHE A 477 -38.37 14.06 2.46
N ASP A 478 -37.22 14.73 2.36
CA ASP A 478 -36.80 15.45 1.16
C ASP A 478 -35.69 14.66 0.48
N LEU A 479 -35.76 14.47 -0.83
CA LEU A 479 -34.72 13.82 -1.62
C LEU A 479 -34.31 14.72 -2.80
N LEU A 480 -33.08 15.20 -2.74
CA LEU A 480 -32.55 16.22 -3.65
C LEU A 480 -31.29 15.72 -4.34
N ARG A 481 -31.13 16.09 -5.62
CA ARG A 481 -29.92 15.83 -6.40
C ARG A 481 -29.51 17.07 -7.19
N TRP A 482 -28.22 17.26 -7.32
CA TRP A 482 -27.63 18.34 -8.08
C TRP A 482 -27.77 18.13 -9.58
N ASN A 483 -28.29 19.14 -10.25
CA ASN A 483 -28.31 19.22 -11.69
C ASN A 483 -27.14 20.10 -12.17
N SER A 484 -26.17 19.50 -12.84
CA SER A 484 -24.95 20.19 -13.28
C SER A 484 -25.20 21.26 -14.34
N GLN A 485 -26.31 21.19 -15.07
CA GLN A 485 -26.66 22.14 -16.12
C GLN A 485 -27.32 23.39 -15.55
N SER A 486 -28.35 23.23 -14.71
CA SER A 486 -29.01 24.35 -14.02
C SER A 486 -28.19 24.88 -12.84
N ARG A 487 -27.25 24.09 -12.34
CA ARG A 487 -26.43 24.35 -11.13
C ARG A 487 -27.29 24.58 -9.89
N LEU A 488 -28.34 23.77 -9.76
CA LEU A 488 -29.30 23.80 -8.65
C LEU A 488 -29.58 22.38 -8.15
N TYR A 489 -30.03 22.27 -6.91
CA TYR A 489 -30.61 21.03 -6.39
C TYR A 489 -32.07 20.91 -6.82
N GLU A 490 -32.43 19.73 -7.31
CA GLU A 490 -33.76 19.42 -7.83
C GLU A 490 -34.31 18.17 -7.12
N ALA A 491 -35.64 18.12 -6.98
CA ALA A 491 -36.33 16.97 -6.39
C ALA A 491 -36.21 15.73 -7.27
N VAL A 492 -35.84 14.61 -6.64
CA VAL A 492 -35.61 13.35 -7.34
C VAL A 492 -36.94 12.64 -7.64
N GLN A 493 -37.15 12.28 -8.90
CA GLN A 493 -38.36 11.56 -9.34
C GLN A 493 -38.19 10.05 -9.34
N PHE A 494 -36.98 9.57 -9.64
CA PHE A 494 -36.66 8.15 -9.77
C PHE A 494 -35.28 7.86 -9.19
N LEU A 495 -35.20 6.81 -8.37
CA LEU A 495 -33.95 6.25 -7.89
C LEU A 495 -33.27 5.43 -8.98
N ARG A 496 -31.97 5.66 -9.15
CA ARG A 496 -31.09 4.92 -10.05
C ARG A 496 -29.85 4.45 -9.30
N PRO A 497 -29.40 3.19 -9.54
CA PRO A 497 -28.10 2.75 -9.07
C PRO A 497 -27.00 3.60 -9.70
N GLY A 498 -25.92 3.81 -8.95
CA GLY A 498 -24.79 4.64 -9.38
C GLY A 498 -24.97 6.14 -9.16
N GLU A 499 -26.15 6.62 -8.78
CA GLU A 499 -26.37 8.04 -8.44
C GLU A 499 -26.24 8.30 -6.93
N GLY A 500 -25.74 9.49 -6.59
CA GLY A 500 -25.72 10.02 -5.23
C GLY A 500 -26.82 11.07 -5.03
N TYR A 501 -27.33 11.17 -3.79
CA TYR A 501 -28.45 12.02 -3.40
C TYR A 501 -28.20 12.67 -2.05
N TRP A 502 -28.94 13.73 -1.76
CA TRP A 502 -29.12 14.25 -0.41
C TRP A 502 -30.49 13.88 0.10
N ILE A 503 -30.54 13.26 1.28
CA ILE A 503 -31.78 12.91 1.96
C ILE A 503 -31.92 13.66 3.29
N ALA A 504 -33.09 14.27 3.51
CA ALA A 504 -33.54 14.78 4.79
C ALA A 504 -34.64 13.87 5.32
N THR A 505 -34.54 13.37 6.55
CA THR A 505 -35.65 12.64 7.16
C THR A 505 -35.46 12.52 8.67
N SER A 506 -36.56 12.33 9.40
CA SER A 506 -36.52 11.99 10.83
C SER A 506 -36.25 10.50 11.10
N LYS A 507 -36.29 9.65 10.07
CA LYS A 507 -36.03 8.21 10.21
C LYS A 507 -34.53 7.95 10.40
N THR A 508 -34.20 7.05 11.31
CA THR A 508 -32.81 6.59 11.55
C THR A 508 -32.44 5.37 10.72
N GLY A 509 -33.34 4.90 9.87
CA GLY A 509 -33.08 3.86 8.90
C GLY A 509 -34.26 3.63 7.96
N LEU A 510 -33.98 3.03 6.80
CA LEU A 510 -34.98 2.68 5.79
C LEU A 510 -34.82 1.20 5.43
N ASN A 511 -35.96 0.50 5.35
CA ASN A 511 -36.03 -0.82 4.71
C ASN A 511 -36.59 -0.62 3.30
N LEU A 512 -35.78 -0.95 2.31
CA LEU A 512 -36.08 -0.66 0.92
C LEU A 512 -37.02 -1.71 0.33
N THR A 513 -38.07 -1.25 -0.34
CA THR A 513 -39.12 -2.11 -0.94
C THR A 513 -38.82 -2.36 -2.40
N GLY A 514 -38.93 -3.62 -2.84
CA GLY A 514 -38.70 -4.02 -4.25
C GLY A 514 -37.28 -3.80 -4.74
N ALA A 515 -36.29 -3.85 -3.84
CA ALA A 515 -34.88 -3.60 -4.13
C ALA A 515 -34.16 -4.88 -4.59
N ASN A 516 -33.60 -4.83 -5.80
CA ASN A 516 -32.90 -5.94 -6.44
C ASN A 516 -31.42 -5.59 -6.66
N PRO A 517 -30.48 -6.53 -6.44
CA PRO A 517 -29.07 -6.27 -6.64
C PRO A 517 -28.76 -6.00 -8.11
N VAL A 518 -27.88 -5.02 -8.37
CA VAL A 518 -27.36 -4.79 -9.72
C VAL A 518 -26.53 -6.01 -10.14
N PRO A 519 -26.70 -6.55 -11.37
CA PRO A 519 -25.96 -7.71 -11.85
C PRO A 519 -24.43 -7.54 -11.78
N LEU A 520 -23.72 -8.60 -11.38
CA LEU A 520 -22.25 -8.60 -11.26
C LEU A 520 -21.53 -9.10 -12.53
N SER A 521 -22.23 -9.24 -13.66
CA SER A 521 -21.70 -9.85 -14.89
C SER A 521 -20.93 -8.87 -15.80
N GLY A 522 -20.80 -7.60 -15.43
CA GLY A 522 -20.10 -6.58 -16.22
C GLY A 522 -19.96 -5.25 -15.50
N ASP A 523 -19.20 -4.33 -16.10
CA ASP A 523 -19.02 -2.99 -15.56
C ASP A 523 -20.34 -2.20 -15.61
N PHE A 524 -20.58 -1.38 -14.58
CA PHE A 524 -21.73 -0.50 -14.52
C PHE A 524 -21.33 0.89 -15.03
N GLU A 525 -22.01 1.38 -16.06
CA GLU A 525 -21.73 2.69 -16.66
C GLU A 525 -22.52 3.82 -15.96
N ILE A 526 -21.80 4.88 -15.55
CA ILE A 526 -22.40 6.14 -15.10
C ILE A 526 -21.97 7.27 -16.05
N PRO A 527 -22.87 7.79 -16.88
CA PRO A 527 -22.57 8.96 -17.70
C PRO A 527 -22.43 10.20 -16.82
N LEU A 528 -21.34 10.95 -17.02
CA LEU A 528 -21.10 12.21 -16.33
C LEU A 528 -21.43 13.39 -17.24
N ARG A 529 -21.95 14.45 -16.64
CA ARG A 529 -22.11 15.74 -17.30
C ARG A 529 -20.92 16.63 -16.99
N ASN A 530 -20.65 17.64 -17.81
CA ASN A 530 -19.62 18.63 -17.48
C ASN A 530 -19.94 19.28 -16.12
N SER A 531 -18.90 19.55 -15.33
CA SER A 531 -18.98 20.05 -13.94
C SER A 531 -19.24 18.98 -12.88
N TRP A 532 -19.82 19.37 -11.75
CA TRP A 532 -20.05 18.53 -10.57
C TRP A 532 -21.13 17.48 -10.82
N ASN A 533 -20.85 16.24 -10.44
CA ASN A 533 -21.79 15.11 -10.50
C ASN A 533 -21.85 14.40 -9.15
N GLN A 534 -23.07 14.08 -8.70
CA GLN A 534 -23.28 13.19 -7.57
C GLN A 534 -23.38 11.75 -8.07
N ILE A 535 -22.45 10.92 -7.61
CA ILE A 535 -22.35 9.50 -7.94
C ILE A 535 -22.50 8.67 -6.67
N GLY A 536 -22.76 7.38 -6.82
CA GLY A 536 -22.83 6.41 -5.75
C GLY A 536 -22.25 5.08 -6.19
N ASN A 537 -21.99 4.19 -5.24
CA ASN A 537 -21.68 2.81 -5.57
C ASN A 537 -22.96 2.10 -6.09
N PRO A 538 -22.97 1.56 -7.32
CA PRO A 538 -24.12 0.82 -7.84
C PRO A 538 -24.25 -0.59 -7.25
N PHE A 539 -23.20 -1.12 -6.61
CA PHE A 539 -23.16 -2.48 -6.09
C PHE A 539 -23.27 -2.52 -4.57
N GLY A 540 -23.83 -3.62 -4.04
CA GLY A 540 -23.91 -3.88 -2.60
C GLY A 540 -22.55 -4.16 -1.92
N LEU A 541 -21.47 -4.20 -2.70
CA LEU A 541 -20.09 -4.44 -2.25
C LEU A 541 -19.20 -3.24 -2.62
N ARG A 542 -18.15 -3.01 -1.83
CA ARG A 542 -17.24 -1.86 -2.00
C ARG A 542 -16.47 -1.93 -3.32
N VAL A 543 -16.29 -0.77 -3.94
CA VAL A 543 -15.46 -0.59 -5.16
C VAL A 543 -14.40 0.46 -4.87
N ARG A 544 -13.13 0.20 -5.22
CA ARG A 544 -12.07 1.18 -5.02
C ARG A 544 -12.10 2.24 -6.12
N TRP A 545 -11.91 3.51 -5.77
CA TRP A 545 -11.89 4.63 -6.71
C TRP A 545 -10.86 4.42 -7.83
N GLY A 546 -9.65 3.98 -7.50
CA GLY A 546 -8.61 3.69 -8.48
C GLY A 546 -8.87 2.52 -9.43
N ASP A 547 -9.87 1.67 -9.16
CA ASP A 547 -10.23 0.57 -10.06
C ASP A 547 -11.23 0.99 -11.14
N ILE A 548 -11.86 2.17 -10.98
CA ILE A 548 -12.84 2.74 -11.90
C ILE A 548 -12.15 3.23 -13.17
N MET A 549 -12.77 2.93 -14.30
CA MET A 549 -12.33 3.40 -15.61
C MET A 549 -13.17 4.58 -16.08
N VAL A 550 -12.60 5.37 -16.97
CA VAL A 550 -13.26 6.48 -17.64
C VAL A 550 -13.13 6.26 -19.13
N ILE A 551 -14.24 6.41 -19.85
CA ILE A 551 -14.25 6.47 -21.31
C ILE A 551 -14.67 7.87 -21.75
N ASN A 552 -14.16 8.32 -22.89
CA ASN A 552 -14.62 9.54 -23.56
C ASN A 552 -15.32 9.18 -24.87
N THR A 553 -16.55 9.68 -25.06
CA THR A 553 -17.40 9.44 -26.23
C THR A 553 -17.31 10.57 -27.27
N ASP A 554 -16.42 11.54 -27.07
CA ASP A 554 -16.09 12.54 -28.08
C ASP A 554 -15.21 11.92 -29.18
N VAL A 555 -15.73 11.80 -30.39
CA VAL A 555 -15.03 11.24 -31.57
C VAL A 555 -13.77 12.02 -31.97
N THR A 556 -13.62 13.25 -31.48
CA THR A 556 -12.43 14.08 -31.73
C THR A 556 -11.31 13.85 -30.72
N ASP A 557 -11.57 13.15 -29.63
CA ASP A 557 -10.56 12.82 -28.63
C ASP A 557 -9.66 11.67 -29.13
N PRO A 558 -8.32 11.79 -29.02
CA PRO A 558 -7.39 10.76 -29.48
C PRO A 558 -7.58 9.40 -28.80
N ASP A 559 -8.16 9.36 -27.59
CA ASP A 559 -8.47 8.14 -26.86
C ASP A 559 -10.00 7.84 -26.84
N TYR A 560 -10.71 8.21 -27.94
CA TYR A 560 -12.13 7.91 -28.14
C TYR A 560 -12.49 6.44 -27.82
N LEU A 561 -13.48 6.26 -26.94
CA LEU A 561 -13.98 4.98 -26.39
C LEU A 561 -12.93 4.08 -25.73
N LYS A 562 -11.68 4.52 -25.58
CA LYS A 562 -10.65 3.76 -24.90
C LYS A 562 -10.84 3.90 -23.38
N PRO A 563 -11.04 2.80 -22.65
CA PRO A 563 -11.11 2.87 -21.20
C PRO A 563 -9.74 3.24 -20.64
N LEU A 564 -9.67 4.34 -19.89
CA LEU A 564 -8.49 4.76 -19.13
C LEU A 564 -8.76 4.66 -17.62
N PRO A 565 -7.79 4.22 -16.79
CA PRO A 565 -7.94 4.31 -15.33
C PRO A 565 -8.23 5.74 -14.92
N VAL A 566 -9.05 5.94 -13.88
CA VAL A 566 -9.40 7.30 -13.46
C VAL A 566 -8.19 8.16 -13.11
N GLU A 567 -7.12 7.54 -12.62
CA GLU A 567 -5.82 8.18 -12.41
C GLU A 567 -5.28 8.81 -13.71
N VAL A 568 -5.23 8.04 -14.80
CA VAL A 568 -4.75 8.49 -16.11
C VAL A 568 -5.71 9.50 -16.73
N ALA A 569 -7.03 9.25 -16.66
CA ALA A 569 -8.04 10.17 -17.17
C ALA A 569 -8.00 11.55 -16.46
N SER A 570 -7.43 11.61 -15.27
CA SER A 570 -7.30 12.84 -14.47
C SER A 570 -5.96 13.56 -14.58
N ASP A 571 -5.03 13.04 -15.39
CA ASP A 571 -3.70 13.62 -15.54
C ASP A 571 -3.73 14.96 -16.33
N ALA A 572 -2.57 15.62 -16.40
CA ALA A 572 -2.44 16.89 -17.09
C ALA A 572 -2.60 16.80 -18.61
N GLN A 573 -2.50 15.60 -19.20
CA GLN A 573 -2.63 15.37 -20.63
C GLN A 573 -4.11 15.20 -21.03
N HIS A 574 -4.86 14.38 -20.30
CA HIS A 574 -6.24 14.05 -20.63
C HIS A 574 -7.20 15.10 -20.07
N GLN A 575 -7.04 15.45 -18.78
CA GLN A 575 -7.92 16.37 -18.06
C GLN A 575 -9.41 16.07 -18.30
N TRP A 576 -9.80 14.79 -18.30
CA TRP A 576 -11.21 14.41 -18.49
C TRP A 576 -12.03 14.65 -17.22
N ILE A 577 -11.43 14.37 -16.07
CA ILE A 577 -12.04 14.44 -14.74
C ILE A 577 -11.01 14.94 -13.72
N LEU A 578 -11.44 15.60 -12.65
CA LEU A 578 -10.53 15.86 -11.54
C LEU A 578 -10.29 14.59 -10.73
N PRO A 579 -9.07 14.42 -10.17
CA PRO A 579 -8.68 13.23 -9.40
C PRO A 579 -9.44 13.08 -8.09
N THR A 580 -9.95 14.20 -7.56
CA THR A 580 -10.52 14.26 -6.23
C THR A 580 -11.89 13.62 -6.17
N ILE A 581 -12.07 12.71 -5.20
CA ILE A 581 -13.36 12.18 -4.80
C ILE A 581 -13.73 12.75 -3.43
N TYR A 582 -14.99 13.13 -3.25
CA TYR A 582 -15.48 13.73 -2.01
C TYR A 582 -16.62 12.90 -1.44
N ARG A 583 -16.67 12.77 -0.11
CA ARG A 583 -17.82 12.28 0.66
C ARG A 583 -18.23 13.32 1.69
N TYR A 584 -19.50 13.33 2.07
CA TYR A 584 -19.95 14.18 3.17
C TYR A 584 -19.92 13.41 4.49
N ASP A 585 -19.28 13.97 5.50
CA ASP A 585 -19.33 13.46 6.87
C ASP A 585 -20.45 14.19 7.62
N THR A 586 -21.59 13.52 7.79
CA THR A 586 -22.78 14.11 8.43
C THR A 586 -22.52 14.45 9.91
N ALA A 587 -21.70 13.67 10.61
CA ALA A 587 -21.41 13.90 12.03
C ALA A 587 -20.50 15.12 12.21
N ALA A 588 -19.47 15.25 11.37
CA ALA A 588 -18.57 16.39 11.34
C ALA A 588 -19.13 17.60 10.56
N ARG A 589 -20.25 17.42 9.85
CA ARG A 589 -20.94 18.43 9.00
C ARG A 589 -20.03 19.04 7.92
N ARG A 590 -19.15 18.25 7.33
CA ARG A 590 -18.16 18.75 6.36
C ARG A 590 -17.83 17.72 5.28
N TYR A 591 -17.32 18.21 4.16
CA TYR A 591 -16.74 17.34 3.14
C TYR A 591 -15.39 16.78 3.58
N GLU A 592 -15.22 15.49 3.35
CA GLU A 592 -13.96 14.77 3.40
C GLU A 592 -13.60 14.39 1.96
N TRP A 593 -12.31 14.46 1.62
CA TRP A 593 -11.85 14.25 0.26
C TRP A 593 -10.50 13.56 0.21
N ASP A 594 -10.25 12.93 -0.93
CA ASP A 594 -9.03 12.17 -1.22
C ASP A 594 -8.65 12.34 -2.70
N GLN A 595 -7.35 12.24 -2.99
CA GLN A 595 -6.77 12.29 -4.34
C GLN A 595 -5.79 11.13 -4.60
N ASP A 596 -5.70 10.15 -3.69
CA ASP A 596 -4.72 9.05 -3.76
C ASP A 596 -5.27 7.76 -4.43
N PHE A 597 -6.54 7.80 -4.86
CA PHE A 597 -7.23 6.72 -5.55
C PHE A 597 -7.40 5.44 -4.69
N SER A 598 -7.14 5.51 -3.39
CA SER A 598 -7.34 4.41 -2.44
C SER A 598 -8.74 4.38 -1.83
N THR A 599 -9.49 5.48 -1.92
CA THR A 599 -10.86 5.59 -1.40
C THR A 599 -11.76 4.45 -1.88
N GLU A 600 -12.40 3.75 -0.95
CA GLU A 600 -13.45 2.79 -1.26
C GLU A 600 -14.81 3.49 -1.33
N LEU A 601 -15.51 3.30 -2.45
CA LEU A 601 -16.90 3.67 -2.63
C LEU A 601 -17.74 2.67 -1.82
N VAL A 602 -18.22 3.12 -0.66
CA VAL A 602 -19.02 2.35 0.28
C VAL A 602 -20.48 2.34 -0.20
N PRO A 603 -21.16 1.18 -0.19
CA PRO A 603 -22.60 1.13 -0.43
C PRO A 603 -23.36 2.10 0.46
N PHE A 604 -24.46 2.64 -0.06
CA PHE A 604 -25.28 3.68 0.58
C PHE A 604 -24.63 5.05 0.82
N THR A 605 -23.38 5.24 0.42
CA THR A 605 -22.70 6.54 0.51
C THR A 605 -22.74 7.25 -0.83
N GLY A 606 -23.15 8.52 -0.81
CA GLY A 606 -23.05 9.39 -1.99
C GLY A 606 -21.69 10.09 -2.05
N TYR A 607 -21.17 10.26 -3.26
CA TYR A 607 -19.90 10.90 -3.54
C TYR A 607 -20.04 12.03 -4.57
N TRP A 608 -19.09 12.97 -4.54
CA TRP A 608 -18.91 13.94 -5.61
C TRP A 608 -17.69 13.62 -6.46
N VAL A 609 -17.84 13.85 -7.75
CA VAL A 609 -16.75 13.94 -8.72
C VAL A 609 -16.93 15.16 -9.60
N ARG A 610 -15.83 15.69 -10.13
CA ARG A 610 -15.84 16.86 -11.02
C ARG A 610 -15.36 16.48 -12.41
N ALA A 611 -16.30 16.30 -13.34
CA ALA A 611 -15.99 16.09 -14.74
C ALA A 611 -15.60 17.41 -15.41
N LEU A 612 -14.63 17.33 -16.30
CA LEU A 612 -14.11 18.46 -17.07
C LEU A 612 -14.55 18.42 -18.54
N LYS A 613 -15.01 17.26 -19.00
CA LYS A 613 -15.61 17.05 -20.31
C LYS A 613 -17.07 16.56 -20.16
N PRO A 614 -17.99 16.98 -21.05
CA PRO A 614 -19.40 16.55 -21.00
C PRO A 614 -19.65 15.15 -21.58
N THR A 615 -18.67 14.53 -22.21
CA THR A 615 -18.77 13.30 -23.00
C THR A 615 -18.12 12.10 -22.32
N ILE A 616 -18.00 12.10 -20.99
CA ILE A 616 -17.30 11.03 -20.28
C ILE A 616 -18.25 10.17 -19.48
N SER A 617 -17.96 8.89 -19.38
CA SER A 617 -18.66 7.95 -18.51
C SER A 617 -17.67 7.25 -17.59
N LEU A 618 -18.08 7.01 -16.34
CA LEU A 618 -17.38 6.09 -15.44
C LEU A 618 -17.82 4.67 -15.74
N LEU A 619 -16.89 3.74 -15.86
CA LEU A 619 -17.15 2.30 -15.89
C LEU A 619 -16.72 1.73 -14.53
N ILE A 620 -17.70 1.39 -13.71
CA ILE A 620 -17.48 0.84 -12.37
C ILE A 620 -17.40 -0.67 -12.47
N PRO A 621 -16.26 -1.30 -12.16
CA PRO A 621 -16.11 -2.74 -12.31
C PRO A 621 -16.97 -3.50 -11.30
N ALA A 622 -17.57 -4.60 -11.75
CA ALA A 622 -18.26 -5.51 -10.86
C ALA A 622 -17.27 -6.10 -9.82
N PRO A 623 -17.58 -6.07 -8.52
CA PRO A 623 -16.71 -6.59 -7.45
C PRO A 623 -16.31 -8.07 -7.59
N ALA A 624 -17.06 -8.88 -8.35
CA ALA A 624 -16.74 -10.28 -8.63
C ALA A 624 -15.57 -10.44 -9.64
N ASN A 625 -15.29 -9.41 -10.43
CA ASN A 625 -14.22 -9.38 -11.45
C ASN A 625 -12.95 -8.69 -10.92
N ARG A 626 -12.66 -8.81 -9.61
CA ARG A 626 -11.42 -8.30 -9.01
C ARG A 626 -10.21 -9.13 -9.46
N SER A 627 -9.90 -9.10 -10.75
CA SER A 627 -8.53 -9.17 -11.21
C SER A 627 -7.79 -8.03 -10.51
N ALA A 628 -6.71 -8.33 -9.78
CA ALA A 628 -5.92 -7.32 -9.10
C ALA A 628 -5.33 -6.35 -10.14
N ARG A 629 -6.07 -5.27 -10.42
CA ARG A 629 -5.64 -4.24 -11.35
C ARG A 629 -4.56 -3.44 -10.64
N ILE A 630 -3.34 -3.55 -11.14
CA ILE A 630 -2.23 -2.77 -10.62
C ILE A 630 -2.49 -1.31 -10.98
N THR A 631 -3.11 -0.57 -10.07
CA THR A 631 -2.91 0.88 -10.02
C THR A 631 -1.50 1.07 -9.49
N THR A 632 -0.60 1.55 -10.34
CA THR A 632 0.65 2.15 -9.87
C THR A 632 0.25 3.21 -8.85
N ARG A 633 0.66 3.08 -7.59
CA ARG A 633 0.60 4.23 -6.68
C ARG A 633 1.51 5.29 -7.31
N SER A 634 0.98 6.24 -8.08
CA SER A 634 1.72 7.47 -8.27
C SER A 634 1.68 8.17 -6.93
N SER A 635 2.83 8.20 -6.24
CA SER A 635 3.01 9.15 -5.17
C SER A 635 2.99 10.52 -5.82
N ARG A 636 1.84 11.18 -5.81
CA ARG A 636 1.74 12.56 -6.29
C ARG A 636 2.79 13.41 -5.56
N PRO A 637 3.46 14.34 -6.26
CA PRO A 637 4.44 15.21 -5.63
C PRO A 637 3.81 15.86 -4.40
N SER A 638 4.41 15.63 -3.24
CA SER A 638 3.96 16.30 -2.03
C SER A 638 4.36 17.78 -2.11
N PRO A 639 3.50 18.70 -1.65
CA PRO A 639 3.86 20.11 -1.57
C PRO A 639 5.12 20.26 -0.71
N LEU A 640 5.97 21.24 -1.04
CA LEU A 640 7.14 21.60 -0.24
C LEU A 640 6.74 21.89 1.20
N TRP A 641 5.61 22.58 1.36
CA TRP A 641 4.91 22.69 2.63
C TRP A 641 3.42 22.85 2.42
N ARG A 642 2.66 22.39 3.41
CA ARG A 642 1.20 22.55 3.49
C ARG A 642 0.84 22.85 4.93
N VAL A 643 -0.07 23.80 5.11
CA VAL A 643 -0.62 24.22 6.40
C VAL A 643 -2.14 24.11 6.33
N GLN A 644 -2.72 23.51 7.35
CA GLN A 644 -4.16 23.38 7.56
C GLN A 644 -4.68 24.61 8.31
N VAL A 645 -5.78 25.18 7.81
CA VAL A 645 -6.59 26.17 8.51
C VAL A 645 -7.93 25.51 8.86
N VAL A 646 -8.33 25.59 10.13
CA VAL A 646 -9.52 24.94 10.68
C VAL A 646 -10.48 26.00 11.21
N ALA A 647 -11.73 25.94 10.77
CA ALA A 647 -12.82 26.73 11.34
C ALA A 647 -13.55 25.92 12.42
N THR A 648 -13.67 26.50 13.61
CA THR A 648 -14.42 25.96 14.74
C THR A 648 -15.56 26.90 15.07
N ALA A 649 -16.77 26.35 15.13
CA ALA A 649 -17.98 27.05 15.56
C ALA A 649 -18.79 26.10 16.46
N GLU A 650 -19.52 26.64 17.43
CA GLU A 650 -20.35 25.84 18.35
C GLU A 650 -19.59 24.68 19.03
N GLY A 651 -18.29 24.87 19.29
CA GLY A 651 -17.42 23.84 19.89
C GLY A 651 -17.04 22.68 18.97
N LYS A 652 -17.37 22.73 17.68
CA LYS A 652 -17.06 21.67 16.69
C LYS A 652 -16.23 22.21 15.53
N GLN A 653 -15.36 21.37 14.97
CA GLN A 653 -14.66 21.68 13.73
C GLN A 653 -15.60 21.55 12.55
N VAL A 654 -16.05 22.68 12.02
CA VAL A 654 -17.10 22.76 11.00
C VAL A 654 -16.57 22.80 9.57
N ALA A 655 -15.33 23.27 9.38
CA ALA A 655 -14.68 23.27 8.06
C ALA A 655 -13.16 23.26 8.19
N ARG A 656 -12.48 22.85 7.12
CA ARG A 656 -11.02 22.91 7.00
C ARG A 656 -10.62 23.19 5.56
N SER A 657 -9.51 23.90 5.42
CA SER A 657 -8.87 24.14 4.14
C SER A 657 -7.36 24.03 4.27
N HIS A 658 -6.67 23.82 3.15
CA HIS A 658 -5.23 23.71 3.12
C HIS A 658 -4.63 24.75 2.18
N ILE A 659 -3.54 25.36 2.61
CA ILE A 659 -2.72 26.23 1.77
C ILE A 659 -1.31 25.70 1.75
N GLY A 660 -0.60 25.92 0.65
CA GLY A 660 0.74 25.38 0.53
C GLY A 660 1.53 25.95 -0.62
N VAL A 661 2.77 25.52 -0.70
CA VAL A 661 3.65 25.78 -1.84
C VAL A 661 4.24 24.46 -2.30
N GLY A 662 4.28 24.24 -3.61
CA GLY A 662 4.79 23.02 -4.24
C GLY A 662 5.80 23.31 -5.35
N GLN A 663 6.75 22.39 -5.56
CA GLN A 663 7.74 22.53 -6.64
C GLN A 663 7.11 22.34 -8.03
N THR A 664 6.12 21.46 -8.13
CA THR A 664 5.38 21.16 -9.35
C THR A 664 4.05 21.93 -9.44
N ALA A 665 3.82 22.88 -8.53
CA ALA A 665 2.60 23.65 -8.44
C ALA A 665 2.67 24.94 -9.27
N ALA A 666 1.52 25.49 -9.62
CA ALA A 666 1.34 26.75 -10.32
C ALA A 666 0.65 27.79 -9.42
N ASP A 667 0.81 29.08 -9.74
CA ASP A 667 0.06 30.14 -9.03
C ASP A 667 -1.40 30.27 -9.53
N GLY A 668 -1.70 29.63 -10.66
CA GLY A 668 -3.06 29.40 -11.16
C GLY A 668 -3.50 27.95 -10.94
N PHE A 669 -4.69 27.60 -11.42
CA PHE A 669 -5.26 26.26 -11.24
C PHE A 669 -4.33 25.13 -11.73
N ASP A 670 -4.10 24.14 -10.88
CA ASP A 670 -3.49 22.86 -11.20
C ASP A 670 -4.15 21.66 -10.46
N LEU A 671 -3.59 20.45 -10.60
CA LEU A 671 -4.15 19.22 -10.06
C LEU A 671 -3.89 19.00 -8.55
N LEU A 672 -3.07 19.84 -7.92
CA LEU A 672 -2.87 19.91 -6.47
C LEU A 672 -3.91 20.81 -5.81
N ASP A 673 -4.65 21.61 -6.58
CA ASP A 673 -5.79 22.36 -6.08
C ASP A 673 -7.02 21.48 -5.92
N VAL A 674 -7.81 21.76 -4.89
CA VAL A 674 -9.03 21.00 -4.57
C VAL A 674 -10.21 21.96 -4.57
N GLU A 675 -10.98 21.93 -5.65
CA GLU A 675 -12.19 22.73 -5.78
C GLU A 675 -13.28 22.26 -4.80
N GLN A 676 -14.06 23.18 -4.24
CA GLN A 676 -15.12 22.85 -3.29
C GLN A 676 -16.39 22.35 -4.02
N PRO A 677 -16.95 21.18 -3.65
CA PRO A 677 -18.24 20.74 -4.18
C PRO A 677 -19.39 21.69 -3.83
N PRO A 678 -20.51 21.65 -4.57
CA PRO A 678 -21.69 22.45 -4.26
C PRO A 678 -22.16 22.22 -2.82
N ALA A 679 -22.39 23.29 -2.08
CA ALA A 679 -22.91 23.21 -0.71
C ALA A 679 -24.39 22.83 -0.73
N MET A 680 -24.81 21.87 0.09
CA MET A 680 -26.22 21.47 0.17
C MET A 680 -27.10 22.53 0.83
N LEU A 681 -26.61 23.11 1.93
CA LEU A 681 -27.27 24.18 2.66
C LEU A 681 -26.28 25.29 2.94
N ALA A 682 -26.80 26.50 3.16
CA ALA A 682 -26.04 27.57 3.80
C ALA A 682 -25.57 27.07 5.18
N GLY A 683 -24.27 27.16 5.43
CA GLY A 683 -23.66 26.53 6.58
C GLY A 683 -22.31 27.14 6.90
N TYR A 684 -21.74 26.64 7.99
CA TYR A 684 -20.37 26.98 8.32
C TYR A 684 -19.42 26.48 7.24
N GLY A 685 -18.55 27.36 6.76
CA GLY A 685 -17.64 27.06 5.67
C GLY A 685 -16.32 27.79 5.83
N LEU A 686 -15.28 27.17 5.28
CA LEU A 686 -13.97 27.76 5.11
C LEU A 686 -13.46 27.32 3.75
N ALA A 687 -13.18 28.29 2.89
CA ALA A 687 -12.74 28.04 1.53
C ALA A 687 -11.87 29.18 1.02
N ILE A 688 -11.11 28.93 -0.04
CA ILE A 688 -10.21 29.88 -0.67
C ILE A 688 -10.89 30.38 -1.95
N GLU A 689 -11.08 31.68 -2.04
CA GLU A 689 -11.72 32.32 -3.19
C GLU A 689 -10.71 32.57 -4.32
N ARG A 690 -11.04 32.10 -5.53
CA ARG A 690 -10.25 32.29 -6.75
C ARG A 690 -11.06 32.88 -7.89
N SER A 691 -11.59 34.08 -7.69
CA SER A 691 -12.36 34.80 -8.72
C SER A 691 -11.56 35.10 -10.00
N SER A 692 -10.23 35.17 -9.93
CA SER A 692 -9.35 35.46 -11.07
C SER A 692 -9.04 34.27 -11.98
N TRP A 693 -9.48 33.05 -11.65
CA TRP A 693 -9.13 31.83 -12.39
C TRP A 693 -10.03 31.54 -13.61
N GLY A 694 -10.72 32.54 -14.14
CA GLY A 694 -11.52 32.42 -15.37
C GLY A 694 -12.58 31.31 -15.28
N GLY A 695 -12.56 30.35 -16.21
CA GLY A 695 -13.48 29.20 -16.20
C GLY A 695 -13.33 28.25 -14.99
N ARG A 696 -12.26 28.43 -14.20
CA ARG A 696 -11.99 27.75 -12.93
C ARG A 696 -12.26 28.64 -11.71
N ALA A 697 -12.91 29.79 -11.89
CA ALA A 697 -13.28 30.65 -10.78
C ALA A 697 -14.24 29.94 -9.83
N GLY A 698 -13.97 30.02 -8.53
CA GLY A 698 -14.76 29.33 -7.52
C GLY A 698 -14.13 29.35 -6.14
N LEU A 699 -14.67 28.48 -5.29
CA LEU A 699 -14.20 28.22 -3.94
C LEU A 699 -13.37 26.94 -3.91
N TYR A 700 -12.27 26.96 -3.16
CA TYR A 700 -11.30 25.87 -3.08
C TYR A 700 -11.08 25.43 -1.63
N MET A 701 -11.03 24.13 -1.40
CA MET A 701 -10.68 23.52 -0.12
C MET A 701 -9.16 23.34 0.04
N GLN A 702 -8.41 23.31 -1.07
CA GLN A 702 -6.96 23.32 -1.06
C GLN A 702 -6.45 24.18 -2.22
N ASP A 703 -5.39 24.93 -1.94
CA ASP A 703 -4.66 25.71 -2.93
C ASP A 703 -3.15 25.61 -2.67
N ILE A 704 -2.42 25.06 -3.63
CA ILE A 704 -0.97 24.91 -3.55
C ILE A 704 -0.35 25.79 -4.63
N GLN A 705 0.41 26.81 -4.24
CA GLN A 705 1.04 27.75 -5.18
C GLN A 705 2.47 27.35 -5.57
N ALA A 706 3.00 27.94 -6.63
CA ALA A 706 4.34 27.64 -7.13
C ALA A 706 5.45 28.03 -6.14
N ALA A 707 6.53 27.25 -6.07
CA ALA A 707 7.70 27.52 -5.24
C ALA A 707 8.63 28.61 -5.81
N THR A 708 8.14 29.84 -5.88
CA THR A 708 8.92 31.02 -6.32
C THR A 708 9.29 31.91 -5.12
N PRO A 709 10.32 32.78 -5.24
CA PRO A 709 10.74 33.70 -4.17
C PRO A 709 9.82 34.93 -4.03
N THR A 710 8.60 34.88 -4.57
CA THR A 710 7.61 35.95 -4.46
C THR A 710 6.65 35.69 -3.29
N GLN A 711 6.03 36.76 -2.79
CA GLN A 711 4.96 36.64 -1.81
C GLN A 711 3.79 35.84 -2.41
N LYS A 712 3.23 34.91 -1.63
CA LYS A 712 2.03 34.13 -1.97
C LYS A 712 0.83 34.61 -1.17
N GLN A 713 -0.37 34.46 -1.70
CA GLN A 713 -1.60 35.00 -1.11
C GLN A 713 -2.81 34.09 -1.32
N TRP A 714 -3.56 33.88 -0.25
CA TRP A 714 -4.84 33.16 -0.22
C TRP A 714 -5.89 34.03 0.46
N THR A 715 -7.01 34.25 -0.23
CA THR A 715 -8.19 34.92 0.33
C THR A 715 -9.16 33.85 0.79
N PHE A 716 -9.27 33.67 2.10
CA PHE A 716 -10.26 32.78 2.69
C PHE A 716 -11.61 33.48 2.81
N VAL A 717 -12.67 32.76 2.48
CA VAL A 717 -14.06 33.11 2.79
C VAL A 717 -14.51 32.19 3.92
N VAL A 718 -14.88 32.82 5.04
CA VAL A 718 -15.52 32.17 6.19
C VAL A 718 -17.02 32.41 6.07
N SER A 719 -17.82 31.35 6.06
CA SER A 719 -19.29 31.45 6.01
C SER A 719 -19.95 30.87 7.26
N SER A 720 -21.19 31.29 7.53
CA SER A 720 -22.06 30.77 8.59
C SER A 720 -23.50 30.59 8.09
N PRO A 721 -24.33 29.77 8.76
CA PRO A 721 -25.73 29.56 8.38
C PRO A 721 -26.62 30.80 8.61
N GLY A 722 -26.16 31.78 9.38
CA GLY A 722 -26.89 33.02 9.68
C GLY A 722 -25.94 34.20 9.94
N PRO A 723 -26.50 35.41 10.14
CA PRO A 723 -25.72 36.62 10.37
C PRO A 723 -24.96 36.59 11.69
N ASP A 724 -23.88 37.36 11.74
CA ASP A 724 -23.09 37.73 12.93
C ASP A 724 -22.60 36.55 13.78
N ALA A 725 -22.36 35.40 13.15
CA ALA A 725 -21.86 34.21 13.84
C ALA A 725 -20.37 34.34 14.18
N GLU A 726 -20.00 33.89 15.37
CA GLU A 726 -18.61 33.82 15.80
C GLU A 726 -17.96 32.51 15.33
N VAL A 727 -16.86 32.63 14.58
CA VAL A 727 -16.07 31.51 14.09
C VAL A 727 -14.62 31.68 14.54
N THR A 728 -14.02 30.63 15.10
CA THR A 728 -12.60 30.63 15.47
C THR A 728 -11.79 29.88 14.42
N LEU A 729 -10.87 30.59 13.76
CA LEU A 729 -9.89 30.02 12.86
C LEU A 729 -8.64 29.61 13.66
N SER A 730 -8.09 28.44 13.36
CA SER A 730 -6.85 27.93 13.98
C SER A 730 -6.00 27.20 12.95
N TRP A 731 -4.71 27.02 13.23
CA TRP A 731 -3.73 26.41 12.33
C TRP A 731 -2.83 25.41 13.08
N PRO A 732 -3.34 24.19 13.35
CA PRO A 732 -2.71 23.25 14.28
C PRO A 732 -1.37 22.69 13.82
N ASP A 733 -1.10 22.71 12.52
CA ASP A 733 0.09 22.10 11.89
C ASP A 733 1.12 23.14 11.41
N LEU A 734 1.02 24.40 11.85
CA LEU A 734 1.95 25.49 11.46
C LEU A 734 3.43 25.19 11.83
N ARG A 735 3.67 24.27 12.76
CA ARG A 735 5.03 23.76 13.05
C ARG A 735 5.73 23.17 11.83
N ASN A 736 4.97 22.70 10.83
CA ASN A 736 5.49 22.13 9.59
C ASN A 736 5.92 23.19 8.57
N LEU A 737 5.59 24.47 8.80
CA LEU A 737 6.00 25.57 7.94
C LEU A 737 7.53 25.72 7.97
N PRO A 738 8.24 25.61 6.83
CA PRO A 738 9.69 25.77 6.77
C PRO A 738 10.13 27.13 7.31
N ARG A 739 11.31 27.17 7.93
CA ARG A 739 11.87 28.42 8.50
C ARG A 739 12.08 29.52 7.46
N GLY A 740 12.18 29.18 6.18
CA GLY A 740 12.31 30.11 5.06
C GLY A 740 11.03 30.88 4.71
N TYR A 741 9.89 30.57 5.36
CA TYR A 741 8.63 31.28 5.17
C TYR A 741 8.10 31.84 6.48
N GLU A 742 7.48 33.01 6.41
CA GLU A 742 6.67 33.59 7.47
C GLU A 742 5.24 33.78 6.94
N LEU A 743 4.24 33.29 7.68
CA LEU A 743 2.83 33.46 7.32
C LEU A 743 2.19 34.56 8.15
N TYR A 744 1.41 35.40 7.48
CA TYR A 744 0.61 36.45 8.11
C TYR A 744 -0.86 36.22 7.80
N ILE A 745 -1.71 36.40 8.80
CA ILE A 745 -3.15 36.50 8.63
C ILE A 745 -3.56 37.97 8.79
N THR A 746 -4.37 38.46 7.86
CA THR A 746 -4.90 39.83 7.83
C THR A 746 -6.41 39.78 7.74
N ASP A 747 -7.09 40.47 8.64
CA ASP A 747 -8.53 40.73 8.51
C ASP A 747 -8.72 42.10 7.83
N PRO A 748 -9.16 42.13 6.55
CA PRO A 748 -9.26 43.38 5.79
C PRO A 748 -10.20 44.41 6.41
N ALA A 749 -11.24 43.97 7.13
CA ALA A 749 -12.22 44.91 7.68
C ALA A 749 -11.81 45.53 9.02
N THR A 750 -10.81 44.97 9.71
CA THR A 750 -10.17 45.64 10.86
C THR A 750 -8.78 46.20 10.54
N GLY A 751 -8.20 45.81 9.39
CA GLY A 751 -6.82 46.14 9.01
C GLY A 751 -5.76 45.45 9.87
N GLN A 752 -6.14 44.57 10.80
CA GLN A 752 -5.20 43.89 11.68
C GLN A 752 -4.46 42.79 10.93
N ARG A 753 -3.14 42.95 10.83
CA ARG A 753 -2.19 41.93 10.32
C ARG A 753 -1.42 41.32 11.49
N ARG A 754 -1.32 40.00 11.53
CA ARG A 754 -0.64 39.25 12.59
C ARG A 754 0.19 38.10 12.04
N ALA A 755 1.36 37.87 12.63
CA ALA A 755 2.18 36.70 12.32
C ALA A 755 1.53 35.44 12.90
N MET A 756 1.30 34.42 12.06
CA MET A 756 0.63 33.19 12.48
C MET A 756 1.48 32.37 13.45
N ARG A 757 2.80 32.58 13.54
CA ARG A 757 3.63 31.88 14.55
C ARG A 757 3.45 32.42 15.98
N GLN A 758 2.96 33.65 16.12
CA GLN A 758 2.78 34.31 17.42
C GLN A 758 1.36 34.15 17.98
N LEU A 759 0.41 33.70 17.15
CA LEU A 759 -0.98 33.44 17.51
C LEU A 759 -1.30 31.99 17.15
N SER A 760 -2.10 31.28 17.93
CA SER A 760 -2.57 29.93 17.56
C SER A 760 -3.95 29.94 16.92
N SER A 761 -4.66 31.06 17.00
CA SER A 761 -6.02 31.23 16.49
C SER A 761 -6.39 32.69 16.24
N LEU A 762 -7.40 32.91 15.39
CA LEU A 762 -8.07 34.19 15.16
C LEU A 762 -9.58 34.01 15.29
N ARG A 763 -10.24 34.82 16.11
CA ARG A 763 -11.71 34.87 16.18
C ARG A 763 -12.24 35.86 15.17
N VAL A 764 -13.28 35.46 14.43
CA VAL A 764 -13.86 36.21 13.32
C VAL A 764 -15.37 36.20 13.46
N ASN A 765 -15.98 37.38 13.36
CA ASN A 765 -17.42 37.53 13.21
C ASN A 765 -17.79 37.53 11.73
N THR A 766 -18.74 36.70 11.31
CA THR A 766 -19.14 36.58 9.90
C THR A 766 -20.00 37.73 9.39
N GLY A 767 -20.41 38.66 10.25
CA GLY A 767 -21.17 39.86 9.88
C GLY A 767 -22.58 39.56 9.37
N GLN A 768 -23.31 40.62 8.99
CA GLN A 768 -24.73 40.54 8.63
C GLN A 768 -25.04 39.67 7.41
N THR A 769 -24.07 39.47 6.51
CA THR A 769 -24.24 38.60 5.33
C THR A 769 -23.92 37.13 5.63
N GLY A 770 -23.48 36.81 6.85
CA GLY A 770 -23.01 35.48 7.22
C GLY A 770 -21.71 35.08 6.51
N THR A 771 -20.93 36.06 6.02
CA THR A 771 -19.67 35.86 5.29
C THR A 771 -18.60 36.88 5.65
N ARG A 772 -17.37 36.42 5.86
CA ARG A 772 -16.21 37.29 6.14
C ARG A 772 -14.97 36.80 5.42
N GLN A 773 -14.24 37.72 4.81
CA GLN A 773 -12.95 37.43 4.19
C GLN A 773 -11.80 37.62 5.19
N VAL A 774 -10.82 36.71 5.15
CA VAL A 774 -9.51 36.87 5.77
C VAL A 774 -8.42 36.49 4.78
N VAL A 775 -7.30 37.20 4.81
CA VAL A 775 -6.23 37.04 3.83
C VAL A 775 -5.01 36.46 4.52
N VAL A 776 -4.51 35.34 4.02
CA VAL A 776 -3.23 34.76 4.44
C VAL A 776 -2.17 35.07 3.39
N THR A 777 -1.02 35.59 3.81
CA THR A 777 0.14 35.79 2.94
C THR A 777 1.34 34.98 3.42
N ALA A 778 2.04 34.33 2.49
CA ALA A 778 3.35 33.73 2.74
C ALA A 778 4.44 34.63 2.18
N VAL A 779 5.33 35.08 3.06
CA VAL A 779 6.48 35.92 2.68
C VAL A 779 7.74 35.05 2.75
N PRO A 780 8.47 34.86 1.65
CA PRO A 780 9.79 34.26 1.67
C PRO A 780 10.76 35.13 2.49
N ARG A 781 11.55 34.50 3.37
CA ARG A 781 12.58 35.21 4.14
C ARG A 781 13.80 35.46 3.27
N SER A 782 14.26 36.71 3.24
CA SER A 782 15.60 37.04 2.76
C SER A 782 16.64 36.43 3.71
N GLY A 783 17.57 35.64 3.17
CA GLY A 783 18.63 35.00 3.95
C GLY A 783 19.50 36.05 4.66
N GLY A 784 19.58 35.96 5.99
CA GLY A 784 20.39 36.86 6.82
C GLY A 784 19.87 36.93 8.27
N ALA A 785 20.72 37.36 9.21
CA ALA A 785 20.29 37.66 10.58
C ALA A 785 19.44 38.94 10.63
N PHE A 786 18.44 38.98 11.52
CA PHE A 786 17.67 40.20 11.78
C PHE A 786 18.58 41.35 12.22
N ARG A 787 18.43 42.52 11.60
CA ARG A 787 19.19 43.73 11.90
C ARG A 787 18.27 44.95 11.86
N ILE A 788 18.62 45.93 12.68
CA ILE A 788 18.12 47.30 12.55
C ILE A 788 19.23 48.11 11.88
N VAL A 789 18.91 48.76 10.78
CA VAL A 789 19.85 49.54 9.97
C VAL A 789 19.33 50.96 9.74
N ASN A 790 20.20 51.87 9.29
CA ASN A 790 19.86 53.28 9.04
C ASN A 790 19.25 54.01 10.25
N ALA A 791 19.59 53.56 11.46
CA ALA A 791 19.13 54.15 12.71
C ALA A 791 19.72 55.55 12.88
N ALA A 792 18.85 56.55 12.96
CA ALA A 792 19.24 57.94 13.17
C ALA A 792 18.19 58.66 14.00
N VAL A 793 18.63 59.66 14.76
CA VAL A 793 17.75 60.57 15.49
C VAL A 793 17.99 61.97 14.92
N ARG A 794 16.92 62.65 14.52
CA ARG A 794 16.99 64.00 13.96
C ARG A 794 16.15 64.94 14.79
N THR A 795 16.74 66.04 15.25
CA THR A 795 15.99 67.13 15.88
C THR A 795 14.99 67.68 14.88
N ARG A 796 13.70 67.68 15.25
CA ARG A 796 12.63 68.26 14.43
C ARG A 796 12.43 69.73 14.76
N GLN A 797 12.48 70.05 16.06
CA GLN A 797 12.47 71.41 16.58
C GLN A 797 13.33 71.44 17.86
N ALA A 798 14.31 72.34 17.89
CA ALA A 798 15.22 72.49 19.03
C ALA A 798 14.42 72.70 20.34
N GLY A 799 14.81 72.00 21.40
CA GLY A 799 14.09 72.03 22.68
C GLY A 799 12.68 71.43 22.72
N GLN A 800 12.09 70.98 21.60
CA GLN A 800 10.71 70.46 21.57
C GLN A 800 10.54 69.02 21.12
N SER A 801 11.24 68.56 20.07
CA SER A 801 11.11 67.16 19.62
C SER A 801 12.24 66.66 18.73
N ALA A 802 12.41 65.34 18.72
CA ALA A 802 13.24 64.60 17.79
C ALA A 802 12.45 63.46 17.14
N THR A 803 12.78 63.16 15.88
CA THR A 803 12.28 61.99 15.16
C THR A 803 13.36 60.91 15.14
N VAL A 804 13.02 59.74 15.64
CA VAL A 804 13.80 58.51 15.53
C VAL A 804 13.37 57.79 14.25
N GLN A 805 14.32 57.53 13.35
CA GLN A 805 14.10 56.81 12.10
C GLN A 805 15.03 55.60 12.01
N PHE A 806 14.54 54.48 11.50
CA PHE A 806 15.32 53.26 11.28
C PHE A 806 14.61 52.32 10.29
N THR A 807 15.33 51.31 9.81
CA THR A 807 14.79 50.26 8.93
C THR A 807 15.03 48.90 9.57
N ALA A 808 14.00 48.05 9.61
CA ALA A 808 14.12 46.65 10.02
C ALA A 808 14.42 45.79 8.79
N THR A 809 15.44 44.93 8.82
CA THR A 809 15.78 44.08 7.66
C THR A 809 14.79 42.92 7.45
N GLN A 810 13.97 42.62 8.45
CA GLN A 810 12.90 41.63 8.42
C GLN A 810 11.67 42.17 9.17
N ASP A 811 10.50 41.57 8.93
CA ASP A 811 9.29 41.89 9.68
C ASP A 811 9.53 41.66 11.19
N ALA A 812 9.28 42.68 12.01
CA ALA A 812 9.56 42.64 13.45
C ALA A 812 8.65 43.59 14.24
N SER A 813 8.39 43.24 15.50
CA SER A 813 7.86 44.20 16.47
C SER A 813 9.01 45.03 17.03
N VAL A 814 8.89 46.35 16.96
CA VAL A 814 9.95 47.29 17.33
C VAL A 814 9.50 48.22 18.46
N GLN A 815 10.43 48.51 19.36
CA GLN A 815 10.25 49.39 20.52
C GLN A 815 11.42 50.35 20.60
N VAL A 816 11.13 51.59 21.01
CA VAL A 816 12.14 52.63 21.25
C VAL A 816 12.10 53.04 22.70
N GLN A 817 13.25 52.96 23.37
CA GLN A 817 13.44 53.44 24.73
C GLN A 817 14.41 54.63 24.74
N VAL A 818 14.07 55.63 25.54
CA VAL A 818 14.93 56.79 25.82
C VAL A 818 15.62 56.54 27.15
N LEU A 819 16.95 56.54 27.16
CA LEU A 819 17.79 56.32 28.33
C LEU A 819 18.56 57.60 28.67
N SER A 820 18.74 57.89 29.97
CA SER A 820 19.70 58.91 30.43
C SER A 820 21.15 58.46 30.21
N ALA A 821 22.11 59.38 30.41
CA ALA A 821 23.54 59.11 30.26
C ALA A 821 24.07 57.96 31.16
N ASP A 822 23.40 57.68 32.28
CA ASP A 822 23.70 56.57 33.20
C ASP A 822 22.97 55.25 32.83
N GLY A 823 22.23 55.22 31.71
CA GLY A 823 21.53 54.03 31.21
C GLY A 823 20.12 53.80 31.79
N ARG A 824 19.62 54.68 32.66
CA ARG A 824 18.26 54.55 33.21
C ARG A 824 17.19 54.89 32.17
N THR A 825 16.16 54.04 32.03
CA THR A 825 15.03 54.30 31.13
C THR A 825 14.19 55.48 31.65
N LEU A 826 14.10 56.54 30.83
CA LEU A 826 13.29 57.72 31.09
C LEU A 826 11.88 57.58 30.51
N ARG A 827 11.78 57.00 29.31
CA ARG A 827 10.52 56.79 28.60
C ARG A 827 10.63 55.64 27.60
N THR A 828 9.55 54.87 27.47
CA THR A 828 9.35 53.91 26.38
C THR A 828 8.29 54.47 25.43
N LEU A 829 8.61 54.56 24.15
CA LEU A 829 7.64 54.96 23.11
C LEU A 829 6.78 53.74 22.70
N SER A 830 5.57 53.98 22.20
CA SER A 830 4.63 52.92 21.81
C SER A 830 5.26 51.93 20.82
N SER A 831 5.15 50.62 21.07
CA SER A 831 5.63 49.60 20.13
C SER A 831 4.92 49.69 18.79
N ARG A 832 5.63 49.37 17.70
CA ARG A 832 5.09 49.37 16.33
C ARG A 832 5.54 48.11 15.59
N ASP A 833 4.74 47.64 14.64
CA ASP A 833 5.17 46.60 13.72
C ASP A 833 5.92 47.24 12.54
N ALA A 834 7.07 46.68 12.19
CA ALA A 834 7.90 47.08 11.06
C ALA A 834 7.85 46.01 9.97
N ALA A 835 7.59 46.40 8.73
CA ALA A 835 7.75 45.51 7.58
C ALA A 835 9.22 45.44 7.14
N ALA A 836 9.65 44.32 6.58
CA ALA A 836 11.00 44.10 6.07
C ALA A 836 11.37 45.17 5.03
N GLY A 837 12.50 45.85 5.24
CA GLY A 837 12.97 46.95 4.39
C GLY A 837 12.20 48.27 4.57
N GLY A 838 11.12 48.28 5.36
CA GLY A 838 10.32 49.47 5.62
C GLY A 838 10.98 50.43 6.61
N THR A 839 10.95 51.73 6.32
CA THR A 839 11.40 52.78 7.23
C THR A 839 10.33 53.05 8.30
N VAL A 840 10.72 52.90 9.57
CA VAL A 840 9.91 53.25 10.73
C VAL A 840 10.31 54.64 11.24
N GLN A 841 9.31 55.46 11.57
CA GLN A 841 9.50 56.74 12.22
C GLN A 841 8.70 56.82 13.51
N MET A 842 9.34 57.31 14.58
CA MET A 842 8.75 57.54 15.90
C MET A 842 9.22 58.88 16.44
N THR A 843 8.34 59.62 17.13
CA THR A 843 8.67 60.95 17.66
C THR A 843 8.85 60.90 19.16
N TRP A 844 9.89 61.54 19.66
CA TRP A 844 10.08 61.86 21.07
C TRP A 844 9.97 63.37 21.28
N ASP A 845 9.14 63.79 22.21
CA ASP A 845 8.80 65.17 22.58
C ASP A 845 9.73 65.75 23.68
N TYR A 846 10.90 65.13 23.88
CA TYR A 846 11.84 65.45 24.97
C TYR A 846 11.25 65.40 26.38
N ARG A 847 10.20 64.61 26.61
CA ARG A 847 9.63 64.38 27.95
C ARG A 847 9.87 62.96 28.44
N ASP A 848 10.00 62.82 29.75
CA ASP A 848 10.03 61.53 30.43
C ASP A 848 8.62 60.90 30.53
N SER A 849 8.54 59.72 31.15
CA SER A 849 7.28 58.99 31.38
C SER A 849 6.28 59.72 32.30
N ARG A 850 6.72 60.72 33.08
CA ARG A 850 5.86 61.56 33.93
C ARG A 850 5.42 62.86 33.22
N GLY A 851 5.81 63.03 31.97
CA GLY A 851 5.51 64.22 31.17
C GLY A 851 6.41 65.42 31.48
N ALA A 852 7.45 65.27 32.30
CA ALA A 852 8.41 66.35 32.59
C ALA A 852 9.44 66.47 31.47
N ALA A 853 9.80 67.70 31.09
CA ALA A 853 10.84 67.93 30.08
C ALA A 853 12.21 67.51 30.61
N VAL A 854 12.99 66.81 29.79
CA VAL A 854 14.34 66.37 30.17
C VAL A 854 15.35 67.53 30.05
N PRO A 855 16.40 67.59 30.89
CA PRO A 855 17.45 68.60 30.78
C PRO A 855 18.22 68.57 29.45
N ALA A 856 18.90 69.66 29.10
CA ALA A 856 19.88 69.62 28.01
C ALA A 856 21.01 68.65 28.37
N GLY A 857 21.43 67.80 27.44
CA GLY A 857 22.41 66.75 27.72
C GLY A 857 22.41 65.63 26.69
N LEU A 858 23.28 64.64 26.93
CA LEU A 858 23.41 63.45 26.10
C LEU A 858 22.43 62.35 26.57
N TYR A 859 21.71 61.77 25.61
CA TYR A 859 20.77 60.67 25.83
C TYR A 859 21.05 59.53 24.86
N THR A 860 20.68 58.31 25.24
CA THR A 860 20.74 57.15 24.36
C THR A 860 19.35 56.71 23.96
N ILE A 861 19.08 56.65 22.66
CA ILE A 861 17.87 56.08 22.09
C ILE A 861 18.16 54.62 21.77
N LEU A 862 17.64 53.71 22.59
CA LEU A 862 17.76 52.27 22.37
C LEU A 862 16.59 51.78 21.52
N ILE A 863 16.88 51.32 20.31
CA ILE A 863 15.90 50.74 19.40
C ILE A 863 16.04 49.23 19.48
N THR A 864 15.00 48.52 19.90
CA THR A 864 14.98 47.06 19.98
C THR A 864 13.92 46.51 19.05
N GLY A 865 14.28 45.49 18.28
CA GLY A 865 13.37 44.78 17.40
C GLY A 865 13.37 43.30 17.73
N ARG A 866 12.21 42.65 17.60
CA ARG A 866 12.05 41.21 17.78
C ARG A 866 11.20 40.63 16.66
N THR A 867 11.74 39.60 16.00
CA THR A 867 11.04 38.85 14.96
C THR A 867 10.15 37.76 15.57
N ALA A 868 9.24 37.20 14.77
CA ALA A 868 8.33 36.14 15.21
C ALA A 868 9.02 34.82 15.61
N ASP A 869 10.17 34.51 15.03
CA ASP A 869 10.99 33.33 15.36
C ASP A 869 11.95 33.58 16.55
N GLY A 870 11.88 34.75 17.18
CA GLY A 870 12.62 35.07 18.40
C GLY A 870 14.00 35.69 18.18
N GLN A 871 14.41 35.98 16.94
CA GLN A 871 15.60 36.82 16.72
C GLN A 871 15.35 38.22 17.25
N SER A 872 16.40 38.84 17.77
CA SER A 872 16.34 40.21 18.27
C SER A 872 17.59 40.97 17.87
N ALA A 873 17.42 42.26 17.64
CA ALA A 873 18.51 43.19 17.41
C ALA A 873 18.22 44.45 18.23
N SER A 874 19.28 45.04 18.80
CA SER A 874 19.19 46.31 19.49
C SER A 874 20.25 47.26 18.96
N VAL A 875 19.88 48.51 18.70
CA VAL A 875 20.79 49.55 18.21
C VAL A 875 20.65 50.79 19.10
N PRO A 876 21.70 51.17 19.83
CA PRO A 876 21.74 52.44 20.54
C PRO A 876 22.13 53.58 19.58
N VAL A 877 21.42 54.70 19.65
CA VAL A 877 21.77 55.94 18.94
C VAL A 877 21.92 57.06 19.96
N ALA A 878 23.09 57.70 19.98
CA ALA A 878 23.32 58.87 20.81
C ALA A 878 22.55 60.08 20.24
N HIS A 879 21.89 60.84 21.14
CA HIS A 879 21.19 62.06 20.77
C HIS A 879 21.43 63.15 21.82
N VAL A 880 21.78 64.35 21.36
CA VAL A 880 21.99 65.51 22.22
C VAL A 880 20.73 66.36 22.21
N VAL A 881 20.16 66.58 23.39
CA VAL A 881 19.07 67.54 23.58
C VAL A 881 19.70 68.91 23.86
N THR A 882 19.50 69.85 22.96
CA THR A 882 19.82 71.27 23.13
C THR A 882 18.55 72.06 23.42
N ARG A 883 18.68 73.12 24.22
CA ARG A 883 17.59 74.07 24.48
C ARG A 883 17.63 75.23 23.52
#